data_AF-H8X1C2-F1
#
_entry.id   AF-H8X1C2-F1
#
_cell.length_a   1.000
_cell.length_b   1.000
_cell.length_c   1.000
_cell.angle_alpha   90.00
_cell.angle_beta   90.00
_cell.angle_gamma   90.00
#
_symmetry.space_group_name_H-M   'P 1'
#
loop_
_entity.id
_entity.type
_entity.pdbx_description
1 polymer ?
#
loop_
_entity_poly.entity_id
_entity_poly.type
_entity_poly.pdbx_seq_one_letter_code
_entity_poly.pdbx_strand_id
1 'polypeptide(L)'
;MNEIHRVSLDGYQWDILLKVVAYAGINNIVLLLTPENRLFLNSNENLKRAINRVIGNDFGLQYNNRIDRYSFLHMYLRTPNCIDKTKLKFLTSEDEFLILYNYCVDESITSTLNLSYYIWSSTDMVRFTDLLAKLRASTLKLNIELEFDPGLQYEFNGELFFQSPASVGDQIKSLVVDQCSEPFSLNMKQYSNLENLSLHFCSSASIHNLQHSKLKSLVFECNGSESANHLIDALPQTLKSFQKNVHTIFLILERVNAGELQLPQLETIILWNERRRQLQVPLDFLKRVISSSTKHLVFKSYIYTPEISSEVMSILENASKQGMELELLSLNFGLNRPLSIYPMESLTITKMDKPNILANLSYPPALKRLDLSDNSIEDLSPIIPALPLGLEFLSFEHNPVSWSTYLPNFAKFEKLNYLRLMNTHIGKHFSRFQFPDSLEILSLEVNQIESIDQVKFPKSLVNLGIGSNKIKVVYKPKFPPTIKTIHFTENNISRVDLSTNHIGQPLQIKTLYLNYNKISNLKNVKIPSNLVILNFDNCHIQTLSDIEFGKTIEELSFSGCDIKELKNITFENESRLKYLCLSGNQLRSIDIVPPQSVTNINLSLNRFTKIPIQLANLQNLKYLSLAQNKLRTATFSFQTSSLVVFDLSYNNIQKIQLSFPRNIKTNLRSISLGSNEVFQFTMKSIGHDQSKGTTHDKLFEIDLSLNHISEKNIFSLMGEIPSSTQCLWYYTDSITEPQFGTEFAVNSFSGSFLVKKRCEVPPMT
;
A
#
# COMPACT_ATOMS: atom_id res chain seq x y z
N MET A 1 10.93 36.01 -32.13
CA MET A 1 11.78 35.10 -32.94
C MET A 1 12.04 33.89 -32.07
N ASN A 2 11.34 32.79 -32.30
CA ASN A 2 11.57 31.53 -31.56
C ASN A 2 12.75 30.83 -32.23
N GLU A 3 13.93 30.86 -31.62
CA GLU A 3 15.04 30.03 -32.07
C GLU A 3 14.66 28.55 -31.92
N ILE A 4 14.71 27.82 -33.02
CA ILE A 4 14.53 26.37 -33.04
C ILE A 4 15.80 25.75 -32.43
N HIS A 5 15.76 25.47 -31.13
CA HIS A 5 16.88 24.83 -30.45
C HIS A 5 16.91 23.33 -30.77
N ARG A 6 17.75 22.96 -31.75
CA ARG A 6 18.20 21.57 -31.92
C ARG A 6 19.29 21.26 -30.92
N VAL A 7 19.15 20.15 -30.19
CA VAL A 7 20.22 19.65 -29.33
C VAL A 7 21.18 18.81 -30.16
N SER A 8 22.48 18.93 -29.88
CA SER A 8 23.51 18.07 -30.48
C SER A 8 23.21 16.59 -30.26
N LEU A 9 22.51 16.27 -29.16
CA LEU A 9 22.10 14.92 -28.82
C LEU A 9 21.22 14.28 -29.92
N ASP A 10 20.41 15.06 -30.62
CA ASP A 10 19.51 14.54 -31.68
C ASP A 10 20.26 14.02 -32.91
N GLY A 11 21.54 14.38 -33.05
CA GLY A 11 22.43 13.87 -34.10
C GLY A 11 23.03 12.48 -33.81
N TYR A 12 22.86 11.93 -32.61
CA TYR A 12 23.33 10.57 -32.30
C TYR A 12 22.47 9.51 -32.96
N GLN A 13 23.05 8.30 -33.12
CA GLN A 13 22.29 7.15 -33.59
C GLN A 13 21.13 6.83 -32.63
N TRP A 14 20.03 6.40 -33.25
CA TRP A 14 18.77 6.08 -32.62
C TRP A 14 18.89 5.18 -31.37
N ASP A 15 19.69 4.13 -31.44
CA ASP A 15 19.87 3.13 -30.38
C ASP A 15 20.65 3.69 -29.17
N ILE A 16 21.58 4.62 -29.41
CA ILE A 16 22.28 5.35 -28.35
C ILE A 16 21.28 6.26 -27.62
N LEU A 17 20.49 7.04 -28.37
CA LEU A 17 19.45 7.90 -27.80
C LEU A 17 18.43 7.11 -26.99
N LEU A 18 17.98 5.96 -27.50
CA LEU A 18 17.08 5.07 -26.79
C LEU A 18 17.63 4.64 -25.43
N LYS A 19 18.92 4.27 -25.37
CA LYS A 19 19.59 3.93 -24.11
C LYS A 19 19.66 5.14 -23.17
N VAL A 20 20.11 6.30 -23.67
CA VAL A 20 20.22 7.54 -22.89
C VAL A 20 18.88 7.90 -22.25
N VAL A 21 17.80 7.89 -23.04
CA VAL A 21 16.45 8.18 -22.55
C VAL A 21 16.00 7.12 -21.54
N ALA A 22 16.23 5.83 -21.81
CA ALA A 22 15.90 4.77 -20.86
C ALA A 22 16.63 4.92 -19.52
N TYR A 23 17.89 5.36 -19.54
CA TYR A 23 18.68 5.65 -18.34
C TYR A 23 18.21 6.90 -17.60
N ALA A 24 17.69 7.92 -18.30
CA ALA A 24 17.21 9.15 -17.68
C ALA A 24 16.01 8.91 -16.75
N GLY A 25 15.16 7.92 -17.05
CA GLY A 25 14.00 7.56 -16.23
C GLY A 25 12.80 8.49 -16.43
N ILE A 26 11.60 7.97 -16.16
CA ILE A 26 10.35 8.65 -16.52
C ILE A 26 10.15 10.00 -15.80
N ASN A 27 10.58 10.11 -14.55
CA ASN A 27 10.50 11.33 -13.75
C ASN A 27 11.30 12.50 -14.34
N ASN A 28 12.35 12.22 -15.13
CA ASN A 28 13.07 13.26 -15.87
C ASN A 28 12.48 13.48 -17.26
N ILE A 29 12.06 12.40 -17.95
CA ILE A 29 11.45 12.48 -19.29
C ILE A 29 10.17 13.32 -19.26
N VAL A 30 9.32 13.14 -18.23
CA VAL A 30 8.01 13.80 -18.16
C VAL A 30 8.09 15.33 -18.17
N LEU A 31 9.19 15.90 -17.64
CA LEU A 31 9.45 17.34 -17.65
C LEU A 31 9.60 17.90 -19.07
N LEU A 32 10.00 17.07 -20.05
CA LEU A 32 10.10 17.44 -21.46
C LEU A 32 8.78 17.29 -22.22
N LEU A 33 7.78 16.60 -21.65
CA LEU A 33 6.53 16.29 -22.34
C LEU A 33 5.47 17.38 -22.20
N THR A 34 5.80 18.49 -21.53
CA THR A 34 4.88 19.61 -21.33
C THR A 34 4.43 20.22 -22.66
N PRO A 35 3.22 20.83 -22.72
CA PRO A 35 2.75 21.52 -23.91
C PRO A 35 3.72 22.58 -24.45
N GLU A 36 4.42 23.27 -23.55
CA GLU A 36 5.41 24.31 -23.87
C GLU A 36 6.64 23.74 -24.60
N ASN A 37 7.02 22.50 -24.28
CA ASN A 37 8.18 21.82 -24.86
C ASN A 37 7.86 21.08 -26.18
N ARG A 38 6.63 21.19 -26.70
CA ARG A 38 6.22 20.49 -27.94
C ARG A 38 7.01 20.90 -29.17
N LEU A 39 7.26 22.20 -29.33
CA LEU A 39 8.08 22.71 -30.45
C LEU A 39 9.51 22.18 -30.37
N PHE A 40 10.07 22.09 -29.16
CA PHE A 40 11.39 21.52 -28.93
C PHE A 40 11.43 20.04 -29.33
N LEU A 41 10.48 19.23 -28.89
CA LEU A 41 10.43 17.80 -29.25
C LEU A 41 10.25 17.58 -30.75
N ASN A 42 9.36 18.34 -31.40
CA ASN A 42 9.15 18.25 -32.86
C ASN A 42 10.37 18.75 -33.67
N SER A 43 11.26 19.51 -33.05
CA SER A 43 12.50 19.95 -33.71
C SER A 43 13.65 18.94 -33.54
N ASN A 44 13.48 17.96 -32.65
CA ASN A 44 14.45 16.93 -32.26
C ASN A 44 13.83 15.53 -32.41
N GLU A 45 13.63 15.10 -33.66
CA GLU A 45 12.85 13.93 -34.03
C GLU A 45 13.44 12.60 -33.53
N ASN A 46 14.77 12.45 -33.48
CA ASN A 46 15.38 11.21 -32.99
C ASN A 46 15.19 11.07 -31.48
N LEU A 47 15.34 12.16 -30.73
CA LEU A 47 15.07 12.23 -29.30
C LEU A 47 13.59 11.98 -29.01
N LYS A 48 12.68 12.65 -29.74
CA LYS A 48 11.24 12.45 -29.61
C LYS A 48 10.85 11.00 -29.87
N ARG A 49 11.36 10.41 -30.95
CA ARG A 49 11.13 9.00 -31.27
C ARG A 49 11.62 8.12 -30.11
N ALA A 50 12.75 8.45 -29.47
CA ALA A 50 13.39 7.61 -28.43
C ALA A 50 12.54 7.62 -27.17
N ILE A 51 12.06 8.81 -26.80
CA ILE A 51 11.06 9.03 -25.76
C ILE A 51 9.80 8.21 -26.05
N ASN A 52 9.21 8.33 -27.25
CA ASN A 52 8.01 7.58 -27.62
C ASN A 52 8.21 6.06 -27.50
N ARG A 53 9.40 5.56 -27.88
CA ARG A 53 9.73 4.14 -27.78
C ARG A 53 9.91 3.69 -26.34
N VAL A 54 10.55 4.49 -25.48
CA VAL A 54 10.67 4.19 -24.04
C VAL A 54 9.28 4.12 -23.42
N ILE A 55 8.42 5.12 -23.64
CA ILE A 55 7.07 5.17 -23.09
C ILE A 55 6.20 4.01 -23.61
N GLY A 56 6.24 3.75 -24.93
CA GLY A 56 5.41 2.72 -25.56
C GLY A 56 5.81 1.28 -25.23
N ASN A 57 7.07 1.04 -24.85
CA ASN A 57 7.53 -0.27 -24.42
C ASN A 57 7.50 -0.47 -22.90
N ASP A 58 7.19 0.57 -22.13
CA ASP A 58 7.20 0.51 -20.67
C ASP A 58 5.81 0.14 -20.15
N PHE A 59 5.72 -1.02 -19.51
CA PHE A 59 4.49 -1.53 -18.92
C PHE A 59 4.29 -1.09 -17.45
N GLY A 60 5.25 -0.36 -16.87
CA GLY A 60 5.31 -0.06 -15.44
C GLY A 60 5.13 1.42 -15.08
N LEU A 61 4.73 2.29 -16.02
CA LEU A 61 4.55 3.72 -15.73
C LEU A 61 3.37 3.92 -14.78
N GLN A 62 3.61 4.54 -13.63
CA GLN A 62 2.62 4.63 -12.56
C GLN A 62 2.62 5.97 -11.82
N TYR A 63 1.41 6.45 -11.49
CA TYR A 63 1.22 7.35 -10.36
C TYR A 63 0.60 6.61 -9.16
N ASN A 64 1.12 6.88 -7.96
CA ASN A 64 0.61 6.36 -6.70
C ASN A 64 0.62 7.48 -5.66
N ASN A 65 -0.53 7.81 -5.06
CA ASN A 65 -0.60 8.88 -4.06
C ASN A 65 0.18 8.56 -2.76
N ARG A 66 0.58 7.30 -2.53
CA ARG A 66 1.50 6.92 -1.43
C ARG A 66 2.92 7.43 -1.63
N ILE A 67 3.29 8.00 -2.78
CA ILE A 67 4.63 8.58 -2.97
C ILE A 67 4.92 9.75 -2.01
N ASP A 68 3.88 10.34 -1.41
CA ASP A 68 4.01 11.34 -0.33
C ASP A 68 4.42 10.69 1.02
N ARG A 69 4.36 9.36 1.16
CA ARG A 69 4.72 8.56 2.36
C ARG A 69 5.48 7.29 1.98
N TYR A 70 6.80 7.33 2.10
CA TYR A 70 7.68 6.28 1.59
C TYR A 70 7.51 4.93 2.27
N SER A 71 7.21 4.88 3.57
CA SER A 71 6.88 3.62 4.24
C SER A 71 5.64 2.99 3.64
N PHE A 72 4.61 3.78 3.32
CA PHE A 72 3.39 3.27 2.69
C PHE A 72 3.68 2.81 1.26
N LEU A 73 4.47 3.56 0.48
CA LEU A 73 4.90 3.13 -0.85
C LEU A 73 5.76 1.85 -0.77
N HIS A 74 6.65 1.75 0.20
CA HIS A 74 7.49 0.59 0.42
C HIS A 74 6.68 -0.65 0.83
N MET A 75 5.64 -0.49 1.66
CA MET A 75 4.67 -1.54 1.94
C MET A 75 3.90 -1.93 0.68
N TYR A 76 3.39 -0.94 -0.08
CA TYR A 76 2.69 -1.15 -1.34
C TYR A 76 3.52 -1.97 -2.33
N LEU A 77 4.81 -1.65 -2.49
CA LEU A 77 5.74 -2.36 -3.37
C LEU A 77 5.98 -3.83 -2.96
N ARG A 78 5.68 -4.18 -1.71
CA ARG A 78 5.79 -5.54 -1.17
C ARG A 78 4.47 -6.29 -1.19
N THR A 79 3.34 -5.60 -1.34
CA THR A 79 2.03 -6.23 -1.41
C THR A 79 1.90 -6.98 -2.74
N PRO A 80 1.68 -8.30 -2.73
CA PRO A 80 1.47 -9.06 -3.95
C PRO A 80 0.18 -8.59 -4.64
N ASN A 81 0.23 -8.29 -5.94
CA ASN A 81 -0.95 -7.97 -6.76
C ASN A 81 -0.74 -8.52 -8.19
N CYS A 82 -1.75 -8.40 -9.05
CA CYS A 82 -1.73 -8.79 -10.46
C CYS A 82 -0.66 -8.07 -11.29
N ILE A 83 -0.22 -6.88 -10.85
CA ILE A 83 0.89 -6.13 -11.43
C ILE A 83 2.11 -6.37 -10.54
N ASP A 84 3.24 -6.75 -11.16
CA ASP A 84 4.52 -6.84 -10.46
C ASP A 84 4.99 -5.44 -10.05
N LYS A 85 4.63 -5.06 -8.82
CA LYS A 85 4.87 -3.71 -8.29
C LYS A 85 6.37 -3.37 -8.22
N THR A 86 7.25 -4.38 -8.16
CA THR A 86 8.70 -4.19 -8.08
C THR A 86 9.33 -3.65 -9.37
N LYS A 87 8.62 -3.76 -10.50
CA LYS A 87 9.05 -3.26 -11.82
C LYS A 87 8.47 -1.90 -12.19
N LEU A 88 7.67 -1.30 -11.31
CA LEU A 88 7.02 -0.02 -11.56
C LEU A 88 8.00 1.14 -11.55
N LYS A 89 7.71 2.14 -12.38
CA LYS A 89 8.40 3.42 -12.43
C LYS A 89 7.42 4.53 -12.05
N PHE A 90 7.74 5.25 -10.98
CA PHE A 90 6.84 6.20 -10.37
C PHE A 90 7.02 7.61 -10.92
N LEU A 91 5.89 8.23 -11.24
CA LEU A 91 5.73 9.67 -11.40
C LEU A 91 5.53 10.30 -10.02
N THR A 92 6.05 11.51 -9.83
CA THR A 92 6.10 12.15 -8.51
C THR A 92 4.83 12.93 -8.17
N SER A 93 3.96 13.19 -9.15
CA SER A 93 2.71 13.94 -8.95
C SER A 93 1.61 13.59 -9.96
N GLU A 94 0.37 13.99 -9.65
CA GLU A 94 -0.78 13.92 -10.56
C GLU A 94 -0.59 14.77 -11.81
N ASP A 95 0.09 15.91 -11.69
CA ASP A 95 0.35 16.81 -12.82
C ASP A 95 1.30 16.15 -13.83
N GLU A 96 2.34 15.47 -13.33
CA GLU A 96 3.22 14.66 -14.19
C GLU A 96 2.46 13.51 -14.87
N PHE A 97 1.53 12.86 -14.17
CA PHE A 97 0.67 11.85 -14.77
C PHE A 97 -0.20 12.44 -15.89
N LEU A 98 -0.81 13.60 -15.68
CA LEU A 98 -1.62 14.27 -16.70
C LEU A 98 -0.77 14.72 -17.90
N ILE A 99 0.44 15.21 -17.66
CA ILE A 99 1.39 15.58 -18.73
C ILE A 99 1.71 14.34 -19.58
N LEU A 100 2.12 13.23 -18.95
CA LEU A 100 2.42 11.99 -19.65
C LEU A 100 1.19 11.44 -20.39
N TYR A 101 0.04 11.41 -19.72
CA TYR A 101 -1.22 10.93 -20.28
C TYR A 101 -1.59 11.71 -21.54
N ASN A 102 -1.63 13.04 -21.44
CA ASN A 102 -1.96 13.91 -22.57
C ASN A 102 -0.95 13.73 -23.71
N TYR A 103 0.33 13.58 -23.36
CA TYR A 103 1.38 13.30 -24.33
C TYR A 103 1.15 12.00 -25.09
N CYS A 104 0.87 10.90 -24.40
CA CYS A 104 0.56 9.61 -25.00
C CYS A 104 -0.66 9.67 -25.91
N VAL A 105 -1.70 10.41 -25.50
CA VAL A 105 -2.91 10.56 -26.31
C VAL A 105 -2.63 11.38 -27.58
N ASP A 106 -1.92 12.51 -27.47
CA ASP A 106 -1.56 13.34 -28.64
C ASP A 106 -0.69 12.56 -29.65
N GLU A 107 0.26 11.78 -29.15
CA GLU A 107 1.23 11.03 -29.97
C GLU A 107 0.75 9.62 -30.34
N SER A 108 -0.48 9.24 -29.98
CA SER A 108 -1.05 7.92 -30.23
C SER A 108 -0.18 6.76 -29.73
N ILE A 109 0.46 6.93 -28.58
CA ILE A 109 1.35 5.92 -27.99
C ILE A 109 0.51 4.80 -27.37
N THR A 110 0.67 3.57 -27.88
CA THR A 110 0.01 2.39 -27.33
C THR A 110 0.74 1.89 -26.08
N SER A 111 0.45 2.49 -24.93
CA SER A 111 0.96 2.05 -23.62
C SER A 111 -0.19 1.74 -22.65
N THR A 112 0.14 1.19 -21.48
CA THR A 112 -0.79 1.01 -20.36
C THR A 112 -0.27 1.80 -19.17
N LEU A 113 -1.03 2.80 -18.72
CA LEU A 113 -0.65 3.59 -17.54
C LEU A 113 -1.33 3.03 -16.29
N ASN A 114 -0.61 3.05 -15.18
CA ASN A 114 -1.11 2.55 -13.90
C ASN A 114 -1.46 3.73 -12.99
N LEU A 115 -2.61 3.66 -12.35
CA LEU A 115 -3.12 4.66 -11.42
C LEU A 115 -3.53 3.97 -10.12
N SER A 116 -2.83 4.26 -9.03
CA SER A 116 -3.12 3.67 -7.72
C SER A 116 -3.41 4.75 -6.68
N TYR A 117 -4.51 4.58 -5.94
CA TYR A 117 -4.87 5.43 -4.82
C TYR A 117 -5.04 4.62 -3.55
N TYR A 118 -4.33 5.02 -2.50
CA TYR A 118 -4.70 4.74 -1.13
C TYR A 118 -5.71 5.77 -0.66
N ILE A 119 -6.93 5.34 -0.36
CA ILE A 119 -8.01 6.20 0.09
C ILE A 119 -8.02 6.14 1.62
N TRP A 120 -7.34 7.12 2.22
CA TRP A 120 -7.24 7.31 3.67
C TRP A 120 -7.96 8.59 4.13
N SER A 121 -8.33 9.47 3.19
CA SER A 121 -9.12 10.66 3.45
C SER A 121 -10.08 10.98 2.31
N SER A 122 -11.07 11.82 2.60
CA SER A 122 -11.94 12.51 1.62
C SER A 122 -11.13 13.18 0.49
N THR A 123 -9.99 13.79 0.82
CA THR A 123 -9.15 14.52 -0.14
C THR A 123 -8.60 13.58 -1.20
N ASP A 124 -8.28 12.33 -0.87
CA ASP A 124 -7.81 11.33 -1.86
C ASP A 124 -8.93 10.93 -2.81
N MET A 125 -10.15 10.74 -2.29
CA MET A 125 -11.33 10.41 -3.11
C MET A 125 -11.60 11.49 -4.14
N VAL A 126 -11.60 12.76 -3.71
CA VAL A 126 -11.85 13.91 -4.58
C VAL A 126 -10.73 14.09 -5.59
N ARG A 127 -9.47 13.93 -5.17
CA ARG A 127 -8.33 14.01 -6.08
C ARG A 127 -8.41 12.94 -7.16
N PHE A 128 -8.81 11.73 -6.80
CA PHE A 128 -9.04 10.66 -7.75
C PHE A 128 -10.16 10.99 -8.74
N THR A 129 -11.33 11.44 -8.26
CA THR A 129 -12.47 11.80 -9.12
C THR A 129 -12.12 12.97 -10.05
N ASP A 130 -11.44 14.00 -9.52
CA ASP A 130 -10.99 15.17 -10.27
C ASP A 130 -9.96 14.82 -11.34
N LEU A 131 -9.06 13.87 -11.03
CA LEU A 131 -8.04 13.41 -11.98
C LEU A 131 -8.71 12.70 -13.15
N LEU A 132 -9.64 11.78 -12.87
CA LEU A 132 -10.38 11.07 -13.93
C LEU A 132 -11.20 12.02 -14.81
N ALA A 133 -11.84 13.02 -14.21
CA ALA A 133 -12.62 14.03 -14.94
C ALA A 133 -11.77 14.87 -15.94
N LYS A 134 -10.44 14.92 -15.75
CA LYS A 134 -9.51 15.59 -16.67
C LYS A 134 -9.01 14.70 -17.81
N LEU A 135 -9.27 13.39 -17.75
CA LEU A 135 -8.90 12.47 -18.81
C LEU A 135 -9.91 12.57 -19.96
N ARG A 136 -9.40 12.63 -21.19
CA ARG A 136 -10.24 12.66 -22.40
C ARG A 136 -10.45 11.25 -22.95
N ALA A 137 -11.45 11.05 -23.80
CA ALA A 137 -11.61 9.77 -24.49
C ALA A 137 -10.38 9.45 -25.35
N SER A 138 -9.85 8.23 -25.27
CA SER A 138 -8.68 7.80 -26.03
C SER A 138 -8.59 6.27 -26.14
N THR A 139 -7.62 5.76 -26.92
CA THR A 139 -7.29 4.32 -26.99
C THR A 139 -6.24 3.88 -25.95
N LEU A 140 -5.76 4.81 -25.12
CA LEU A 140 -4.77 4.53 -24.09
C LEU A 140 -5.40 3.65 -23.01
N LYS A 141 -4.66 2.64 -22.54
CA LYS A 141 -5.16 1.70 -21.54
C LYS A 141 -4.79 2.16 -20.14
N LEU A 142 -5.70 1.96 -19.20
CA LEU A 142 -5.52 2.27 -17.79
C LEU A 142 -5.65 1.01 -16.93
N ASN A 143 -4.75 0.86 -15.96
CA ASN A 143 -4.96 0.00 -14.81
C ASN A 143 -5.26 0.90 -13.62
N ILE A 144 -6.39 0.67 -12.94
CA ILE A 144 -6.80 1.43 -11.76
C ILE A 144 -6.80 0.51 -10.54
N GLU A 145 -6.15 0.94 -9.46
CA GLU A 145 -6.13 0.27 -8.15
C GLU A 145 -6.60 1.25 -7.08
N LEU A 146 -7.69 0.91 -6.40
CA LEU A 146 -8.26 1.65 -5.27
C LEU A 146 -8.15 0.78 -4.04
N GLU A 147 -7.42 1.24 -3.02
CA GLU A 147 -7.31 0.57 -1.74
C GLU A 147 -7.80 1.52 -0.65
N PHE A 148 -8.85 1.13 0.05
CA PHE A 148 -9.45 1.94 1.10
C PHE A 148 -8.81 1.58 2.45
N ASP A 149 -8.44 2.58 3.24
CA ASP A 149 -7.95 2.39 4.60
C ASP A 149 -9.06 1.73 5.45
N PRO A 150 -8.79 0.63 6.18
CA PRO A 150 -9.79 0.00 7.05
C PRO A 150 -10.37 0.92 8.12
N GLY A 151 -9.61 1.95 8.52
CA GLY A 151 -9.98 2.98 9.47
C GLY A 151 -10.53 4.25 8.82
N LEU A 152 -10.91 4.22 7.54
CA LEU A 152 -11.50 5.37 6.85
C LEU A 152 -12.73 5.86 7.62
N GLN A 153 -12.71 7.14 7.99
CA GLN A 153 -13.73 7.74 8.85
C GLN A 153 -15.04 8.09 8.13
N TYR A 154 -15.14 7.86 6.82
CA TYR A 154 -16.22 8.41 5.99
C TYR A 154 -17.17 7.31 5.56
N GLU A 155 -18.48 7.55 5.74
CA GLU A 155 -19.54 6.84 5.00
C GLU A 155 -19.81 7.62 3.71
N PHE A 156 -19.80 6.92 2.58
CA PHE A 156 -19.97 7.52 1.27
C PHE A 156 -20.93 6.72 0.37
N ASN A 157 -21.52 7.40 -0.60
CA ASN A 157 -22.35 6.77 -1.60
C ASN A 157 -21.46 6.13 -2.67
N GLY A 158 -21.27 4.80 -2.56
CA GLY A 158 -20.48 4.03 -3.51
C GLY A 158 -20.97 4.14 -4.95
N GLU A 159 -22.28 4.13 -5.19
CA GLU A 159 -22.85 4.28 -6.54
C GLU A 159 -22.43 5.61 -7.19
N LEU A 160 -22.48 6.73 -6.44
CA LEU A 160 -22.02 8.02 -6.95
C LEU A 160 -20.50 8.06 -7.17
N PHE A 161 -19.71 7.52 -6.24
CA PHE A 161 -18.26 7.53 -6.35
C PHE A 161 -17.77 6.73 -7.58
N PHE A 162 -18.35 5.54 -7.81
CA PHE A 162 -17.99 4.65 -8.93
C PHE A 162 -18.57 5.08 -10.29
N GLN A 163 -19.30 6.20 -10.38
CA GLN A 163 -19.56 6.85 -11.68
C GLN A 163 -18.29 7.47 -12.27
N SER A 164 -17.33 7.90 -11.43
CA SER A 164 -16.11 8.54 -11.93
C SER A 164 -15.20 7.59 -12.72
N PRO A 165 -14.90 6.34 -12.30
CA PRO A 165 -14.18 5.39 -13.15
C PRO A 165 -14.97 4.98 -14.39
N ALA A 166 -16.31 4.92 -14.31
CA ALA A 166 -17.15 4.61 -15.45
C ALA A 166 -17.04 5.66 -16.58
N SER A 167 -16.74 6.92 -16.25
CA SER A 167 -16.54 7.98 -17.26
C SER A 167 -15.38 7.72 -18.21
N VAL A 168 -14.40 6.91 -17.79
CA VAL A 168 -13.25 6.46 -18.59
C VAL A 168 -13.24 4.95 -18.77
N GLY A 169 -14.37 4.27 -18.54
CA GLY A 169 -14.42 2.82 -18.42
C GLY A 169 -13.98 2.06 -19.68
N ASP A 170 -14.16 2.63 -20.87
CA ASP A 170 -13.63 2.07 -22.12
C ASP A 170 -12.09 2.06 -22.20
N GLN A 171 -11.42 2.89 -21.42
CA GLN A 171 -9.95 2.91 -21.32
C GLN A 171 -9.43 1.93 -20.26
N ILE A 172 -10.29 1.47 -19.35
CA ILE A 172 -9.86 0.64 -18.21
C ILE A 172 -9.68 -0.81 -18.67
N LYS A 173 -8.44 -1.30 -18.56
CA LYS A 173 -8.05 -2.70 -18.80
C LYS A 173 -8.09 -3.53 -17.52
N SER A 174 -7.75 -2.92 -16.38
CA SER A 174 -7.72 -3.58 -15.07
C SER A 174 -8.33 -2.66 -14.02
N LEU A 175 -9.24 -3.19 -13.20
CA LEU A 175 -9.80 -2.49 -12.05
C LEU A 175 -9.62 -3.35 -10.79
N VAL A 176 -8.90 -2.81 -9.82
CA VAL A 176 -8.74 -3.39 -8.48
C VAL A 176 -9.40 -2.47 -7.47
N VAL A 177 -10.26 -3.03 -6.62
CA VAL A 177 -10.87 -2.35 -5.48
C VAL A 177 -10.63 -3.21 -4.25
N ASP A 178 -10.01 -2.65 -3.23
CA ASP A 178 -9.65 -3.34 -2.00
C ASP A 178 -10.22 -2.60 -0.78
N GLN A 179 -10.81 -3.35 0.15
CA GLN A 179 -11.33 -2.88 1.45
C GLN A 179 -12.43 -1.81 1.38
N CYS A 180 -13.19 -1.73 0.27
CA CYS A 180 -14.31 -0.80 0.17
C CYS A 180 -15.44 -1.17 1.13
N SER A 181 -15.71 -0.32 2.12
CA SER A 181 -16.74 -0.53 3.14
C SER A 181 -18.16 -0.24 2.65
N GLU A 182 -18.32 0.51 1.56
CA GLU A 182 -19.62 0.94 1.05
C GLU A 182 -20.10 0.09 -0.13
N PRO A 183 -21.42 -0.15 -0.26
CA PRO A 183 -21.99 -0.88 -1.39
C PRO A 183 -21.87 -0.10 -2.70
N PHE A 184 -21.60 -0.80 -3.81
CA PHE A 184 -21.55 -0.20 -5.15
C PHE A 184 -21.94 -1.19 -6.26
N SER A 185 -22.28 -0.67 -7.44
CA SER A 185 -22.56 -1.46 -8.63
C SER A 185 -21.61 -1.15 -9.79
N LEU A 186 -21.31 -2.16 -10.58
CA LEU A 186 -20.52 -2.06 -11.81
C LEU A 186 -21.34 -2.59 -12.98
N ASN A 187 -21.64 -1.73 -13.95
CA ASN A 187 -22.23 -2.13 -15.22
C ASN A 187 -21.12 -2.40 -16.24
N MET A 188 -20.88 -3.67 -16.57
CA MET A 188 -19.79 -4.07 -17.47
C MET A 188 -19.90 -3.51 -18.89
N LYS A 189 -21.07 -2.98 -19.31
CA LYS A 189 -21.20 -2.24 -20.58
C LYS A 189 -20.42 -0.93 -20.59
N GLN A 190 -20.22 -0.30 -19.43
CA GLN A 190 -19.40 0.91 -19.29
C GLN A 190 -17.90 0.59 -19.29
N TYR A 191 -17.52 -0.69 -19.19
CA TYR A 191 -16.14 -1.16 -19.06
C TYR A 191 -15.78 -2.13 -20.20
N SER A 192 -15.96 -1.68 -21.46
CA SER A 192 -15.94 -2.56 -22.64
C SER A 192 -14.60 -3.24 -22.93
N ASN A 193 -13.50 -2.74 -22.37
CA ASN A 193 -12.14 -3.27 -22.54
C ASN A 193 -11.54 -3.88 -21.26
N LEU A 194 -12.34 -4.04 -20.22
CA LEU A 194 -11.90 -4.58 -18.95
C LEU A 194 -11.55 -6.07 -19.09
N GLU A 195 -10.28 -6.40 -18.84
CA GLU A 195 -9.74 -7.75 -18.90
C GLU A 195 -9.56 -8.34 -17.49
N ASN A 196 -9.34 -7.51 -16.47
CA ASN A 196 -9.15 -7.95 -15.09
C ASN A 196 -10.02 -7.13 -14.12
N LEU A 197 -10.78 -7.82 -13.29
CA LEU A 197 -11.57 -7.22 -12.22
C LEU A 197 -11.23 -7.93 -10.93
N SER A 198 -10.77 -7.17 -9.94
CA SER A 198 -10.42 -7.70 -8.64
C SER A 198 -11.06 -6.89 -7.53
N LEU A 199 -12.02 -7.50 -6.84
CA LEU A 199 -12.68 -6.93 -5.67
C LEU A 199 -12.22 -7.71 -4.44
N HIS A 200 -11.46 -7.05 -3.56
CA HIS A 200 -10.84 -7.62 -2.37
C HIS A 200 -11.49 -7.03 -1.12
N PHE A 201 -11.87 -7.89 -0.17
CA PHE A 201 -12.42 -7.53 1.15
C PHE A 201 -13.48 -6.41 1.12
N CYS A 202 -14.30 -6.33 0.07
CA CYS A 202 -15.34 -5.32 -0.06
C CYS A 202 -16.60 -5.72 0.72
N SER A 203 -17.38 -4.77 1.24
CA SER A 203 -18.59 -5.10 1.99
C SER A 203 -19.68 -5.71 1.09
N SER A 204 -20.00 -5.05 -0.02
CA SER A 204 -20.99 -5.49 -1.01
C SER A 204 -20.71 -4.89 -2.38
N ALA A 205 -20.82 -5.70 -3.44
CA ALA A 205 -20.71 -5.22 -4.81
C ALA A 205 -21.65 -5.98 -5.75
N SER A 206 -22.30 -5.27 -6.66
CA SER A 206 -23.17 -5.85 -7.69
C SER A 206 -22.54 -5.70 -9.08
N ILE A 207 -22.44 -6.78 -9.85
CA ILE A 207 -21.87 -6.76 -11.21
C ILE A 207 -22.94 -7.12 -12.22
N HIS A 208 -23.25 -6.18 -13.12
CA HIS A 208 -24.26 -6.35 -14.17
C HIS A 208 -23.60 -6.57 -15.54
N ASN A 209 -24.29 -7.33 -16.41
CA ASN A 209 -23.87 -7.57 -17.81
C ASN A 209 -22.51 -8.27 -17.98
N LEU A 210 -22.10 -9.08 -17.01
CA LEU A 210 -20.80 -9.76 -17.01
C LEU A 210 -20.58 -10.70 -18.21
N GLN A 211 -21.64 -11.34 -18.70
CA GLN A 211 -21.61 -12.34 -19.77
C GLN A 211 -21.06 -11.85 -21.12
N HIS A 212 -21.16 -10.55 -21.39
CA HIS A 212 -20.70 -9.93 -22.63
C HIS A 212 -19.34 -9.21 -22.48
N SER A 213 -18.72 -9.33 -21.31
CA SER A 213 -17.42 -8.71 -21.04
C SER A 213 -16.26 -9.46 -21.69
N LYS A 214 -15.13 -8.78 -21.86
CA LYS A 214 -13.84 -9.36 -22.30
C LYS A 214 -13.00 -9.87 -21.13
N LEU A 215 -13.64 -10.11 -19.99
CA LEU A 215 -12.96 -10.41 -18.75
C LEU A 215 -12.21 -11.74 -18.86
N LYS A 216 -10.93 -11.71 -18.48
CA LYS A 216 -10.02 -12.87 -18.45
C LYS A 216 -9.74 -13.30 -17.01
N SER A 217 -9.73 -12.36 -16.07
CA SER A 217 -9.51 -12.62 -14.65
C SER A 217 -10.59 -11.96 -13.80
N LEU A 218 -11.19 -12.73 -12.90
CA LEU A 218 -12.17 -12.26 -11.92
C LEU A 218 -11.75 -12.70 -10.52
N VAL A 219 -11.47 -11.74 -9.64
CA VAL A 219 -11.38 -11.94 -8.20
C VAL A 219 -12.57 -11.27 -7.55
N PHE A 220 -13.34 -12.04 -6.78
CA PHE A 220 -14.53 -11.54 -6.08
C PHE A 220 -14.55 -12.02 -4.64
N GLU A 221 -14.12 -11.14 -3.74
CA GLU A 221 -13.94 -11.34 -2.31
C GLU A 221 -14.75 -10.29 -1.55
N CYS A 222 -16.09 -10.42 -1.56
CA CYS A 222 -16.99 -9.52 -0.82
C CYS A 222 -17.66 -10.25 0.36
N ASN A 223 -17.82 -9.54 1.48
CA ASN A 223 -18.18 -10.12 2.79
C ASN A 223 -19.70 -10.19 3.06
N GLY A 224 -20.55 -9.50 2.29
CA GLY A 224 -21.99 -9.35 2.55
C GLY A 224 -22.88 -10.50 2.03
N SER A 225 -23.88 -10.94 2.79
CA SER A 225 -24.82 -12.01 2.37
C SER A 225 -25.64 -11.67 1.13
N GLU A 226 -25.99 -10.40 0.91
CA GLU A 226 -26.72 -9.94 -0.28
C GLU A 226 -25.81 -9.80 -1.51
N SER A 227 -24.51 -9.53 -1.34
CA SER A 227 -23.55 -9.54 -2.44
C SER A 227 -23.42 -10.93 -3.09
N ALA A 228 -23.76 -12.00 -2.35
CA ALA A 228 -23.89 -13.35 -2.89
C ALA A 228 -25.01 -13.45 -3.95
N ASN A 229 -26.12 -12.73 -3.76
CA ASN A 229 -27.32 -12.84 -4.60
C ASN A 229 -27.22 -12.06 -5.91
N HIS A 230 -26.33 -11.06 -5.99
CA HIS A 230 -26.08 -10.28 -7.21
C HIS A 230 -24.94 -10.86 -8.07
N LEU A 231 -24.46 -12.06 -7.74
CA LEU A 231 -23.38 -12.70 -8.46
C LEU A 231 -23.86 -13.52 -9.65
N ILE A 232 -23.71 -12.85 -10.79
CA ILE A 232 -23.34 -13.39 -12.11
C ILE A 232 -24.53 -13.93 -12.91
N ASP A 233 -25.15 -13.01 -13.65
CA ASP A 233 -26.10 -13.31 -14.71
C ASP A 233 -25.55 -14.31 -15.76
N ALA A 234 -24.23 -14.32 -16.00
CA ALA A 234 -23.46 -15.41 -16.63
C ALA A 234 -21.94 -15.16 -16.58
N LEU A 235 -21.13 -16.21 -16.37
CA LEU A 235 -19.66 -16.14 -16.48
C LEU A 235 -19.27 -15.97 -17.96
N PRO A 236 -18.35 -15.05 -18.30
CA PRO A 236 -17.96 -14.84 -19.69
C PRO A 236 -17.08 -16.01 -20.16
N GLN A 237 -17.28 -16.45 -21.40
CA GLN A 237 -16.49 -17.55 -21.99
C GLN A 237 -15.01 -17.20 -22.18
N THR A 238 -14.65 -15.91 -22.11
CA THR A 238 -13.26 -15.43 -22.14
C THR A 238 -12.51 -15.62 -20.83
N LEU A 239 -13.20 -15.97 -19.74
CA LEU A 239 -12.64 -16.06 -18.41
C LEU A 239 -11.66 -17.23 -18.31
N LYS A 240 -10.44 -16.95 -17.85
CA LYS A 240 -9.35 -17.94 -17.65
C LYS A 240 -8.97 -18.10 -16.19
N SER A 241 -9.12 -17.04 -15.39
CA SER A 241 -8.81 -17.02 -13.97
C SER A 241 -10.05 -16.65 -13.16
N PHE A 242 -10.35 -17.46 -12.15
CA PHE A 242 -11.50 -17.26 -11.29
C PHE A 242 -11.14 -17.49 -9.82
N GLN A 243 -11.32 -16.45 -9.01
CA GLN A 243 -11.09 -16.46 -7.57
C GLN A 243 -12.35 -16.04 -6.82
N LYS A 244 -12.88 -16.91 -5.95
CA LYS A 244 -14.16 -16.64 -5.27
C LYS A 244 -14.39 -17.44 -3.99
N ASN A 245 -15.24 -16.89 -3.11
CA ASN A 245 -15.80 -17.59 -1.95
C ASN A 245 -16.73 -18.74 -2.38
N VAL A 246 -16.58 -19.89 -1.72
CA VAL A 246 -17.30 -21.15 -2.02
C VAL A 246 -18.83 -21.00 -1.97
N HIS A 247 -19.38 -20.18 -1.07
CA HIS A 247 -20.84 -20.09 -0.88
C HIS A 247 -21.58 -19.61 -2.14
N THR A 248 -20.98 -18.74 -2.94
CA THR A 248 -21.64 -18.23 -4.14
C THR A 248 -21.54 -19.16 -5.34
N ILE A 249 -20.76 -20.24 -5.25
CA ILE A 249 -20.65 -21.23 -6.32
C ILE A 249 -21.94 -22.07 -6.40
N PHE A 250 -22.68 -22.21 -5.30
CA PHE A 250 -23.97 -22.90 -5.29
C PHE A 250 -25.00 -22.24 -6.20
N LEU A 251 -25.11 -20.91 -6.19
CA LEU A 251 -25.99 -20.16 -7.09
C LEU A 251 -25.60 -20.33 -8.57
N ILE A 252 -24.29 -20.36 -8.86
CA ILE A 252 -23.78 -20.66 -10.20
C ILE A 252 -24.20 -22.07 -10.61
N LEU A 253 -24.05 -23.05 -9.71
CA LEU A 253 -24.39 -24.45 -9.97
C LEU A 253 -25.88 -24.68 -10.20
N GLU A 254 -26.76 -24.00 -9.46
CA GLU A 254 -28.21 -24.08 -9.69
C GLU A 254 -28.57 -23.71 -11.12
N ARG A 255 -28.00 -22.62 -11.65
CA ARG A 255 -28.24 -22.17 -13.02
C ARG A 255 -27.58 -23.05 -14.08
N VAL A 256 -26.39 -23.58 -13.81
CA VAL A 256 -25.75 -24.60 -14.66
C VAL A 256 -26.61 -25.85 -14.74
N ASN A 257 -27.16 -26.31 -13.62
CA ASN A 257 -28.04 -27.47 -13.56
C ASN A 257 -29.40 -27.23 -14.23
N ALA A 258 -29.90 -26.00 -14.20
CA ALA A 258 -31.07 -25.56 -14.96
C ALA A 258 -30.81 -25.42 -16.48
N GLY A 259 -29.56 -25.59 -16.93
CA GLY A 259 -29.17 -25.44 -18.33
C GLY A 259 -29.06 -23.99 -18.80
N GLU A 260 -29.15 -23.03 -17.89
CA GLU A 260 -29.13 -21.59 -18.18
C GLU A 260 -27.70 -21.03 -18.33
N LEU A 261 -26.70 -21.76 -17.86
CA LEU A 261 -25.32 -21.29 -17.80
C LEU A 261 -24.32 -22.35 -18.28
N GLN A 262 -23.40 -21.95 -19.16
CA GLN A 262 -22.22 -22.73 -19.53
C GLN A 262 -20.99 -22.22 -18.79
N LEU A 263 -20.19 -23.13 -18.25
CA LEU A 263 -18.96 -22.79 -17.53
C LEU A 263 -17.79 -22.62 -18.50
N PRO A 264 -16.92 -21.60 -18.31
CA PRO A 264 -15.72 -21.41 -19.13
C PRO A 264 -14.64 -22.45 -18.77
N GLN A 265 -13.67 -22.63 -19.67
CA GLN A 265 -12.46 -23.41 -19.38
C GLN A 265 -11.47 -22.55 -18.59
N LEU A 266 -11.17 -22.96 -17.35
CA LEU A 266 -10.34 -22.19 -16.43
C LEU A 266 -8.90 -22.73 -16.40
N GLU A 267 -7.94 -21.81 -16.54
CA GLU A 267 -6.51 -22.06 -16.35
C GLU A 267 -6.13 -21.90 -14.87
N THR A 268 -6.77 -20.96 -14.16
CA THR A 268 -6.51 -20.67 -12.73
C THR A 268 -7.80 -20.70 -11.93
N ILE A 269 -7.83 -21.50 -10.86
CA ILE A 269 -8.97 -21.60 -9.94
C ILE A 269 -8.47 -21.39 -8.52
N ILE A 270 -9.02 -20.37 -7.85
CA ILE A 270 -8.69 -20.04 -6.46
C ILE A 270 -9.99 -20.02 -5.66
N LEU A 271 -10.18 -21.02 -4.81
CA LEU A 271 -11.34 -21.10 -3.94
C LEU A 271 -10.92 -20.87 -2.49
N TRP A 272 -11.68 -20.05 -1.78
CA TRP A 272 -11.50 -19.81 -0.36
C TRP A 272 -12.84 -19.93 0.41
N ASN A 273 -12.79 -20.39 1.66
CA ASN A 273 -13.98 -20.46 2.52
C ASN A 273 -13.74 -19.78 3.87
N GLU A 274 -14.43 -18.66 4.08
CA GLU A 274 -14.39 -17.86 5.31
C GLU A 274 -15.43 -18.27 6.37
N ARG A 275 -16.46 -19.05 6.00
CA ARG A 275 -17.54 -19.35 6.94
C ARG A 275 -17.11 -20.42 7.95
N ARG A 276 -17.40 -20.16 9.23
CA ARG A 276 -17.22 -21.10 10.36
C ARG A 276 -18.13 -22.35 10.32
N ARG A 277 -18.88 -22.58 9.24
CA ARG A 277 -19.77 -23.74 9.08
C ARG A 277 -19.10 -24.79 8.20
N GLN A 278 -19.43 -26.06 8.46
CA GLN A 278 -18.88 -27.21 7.74
C GLN A 278 -18.94 -26.97 6.23
N LEU A 279 -17.80 -27.12 5.59
CA LEU A 279 -17.55 -26.72 4.22
C LEU A 279 -18.27 -27.74 3.31
N GLN A 280 -19.24 -27.29 2.52
CA GLN A 280 -19.65 -28.04 1.33
C GLN A 280 -18.80 -27.48 0.19
N VAL A 281 -17.70 -28.16 -0.15
CA VAL A 281 -16.96 -27.81 -1.37
C VAL A 281 -17.97 -27.98 -2.51
N PRO A 282 -18.01 -27.09 -3.51
CA PRO A 282 -18.88 -27.26 -4.65
C PRO A 282 -18.19 -28.27 -5.57
N LEU A 283 -18.12 -29.54 -5.14
CA LEU A 283 -17.40 -30.61 -5.82
C LEU A 283 -17.88 -30.77 -7.25
N ASP A 284 -19.18 -30.60 -7.48
CA ASP A 284 -19.76 -30.68 -8.81
C ASP A 284 -19.35 -29.52 -9.70
N PHE A 285 -19.06 -28.35 -9.13
CA PHE A 285 -18.43 -27.26 -9.88
C PHE A 285 -17.01 -27.65 -10.25
N LEU A 286 -16.20 -28.09 -9.28
CA LEU A 286 -14.82 -28.49 -9.51
C LEU A 286 -14.67 -29.60 -10.55
N LYS A 287 -15.51 -30.64 -10.48
CA LYS A 287 -15.56 -31.73 -11.47
C LYS A 287 -15.87 -31.24 -12.89
N ARG A 288 -16.58 -30.12 -13.03
CA ARG A 288 -16.97 -29.54 -14.33
C ARG A 288 -15.95 -28.54 -14.87
N VAL A 289 -15.27 -27.78 -14.01
CA VAL A 289 -14.33 -26.73 -14.44
C VAL A 289 -12.87 -27.17 -14.51
N ILE A 290 -12.46 -28.13 -13.68
CA ILE A 290 -11.11 -28.68 -13.72
C ILE A 290 -11.00 -29.56 -14.95
N SER A 291 -10.03 -29.27 -15.80
CA SER A 291 -9.77 -30.00 -17.03
C SER A 291 -8.28 -29.99 -17.37
N SER A 292 -7.89 -30.53 -18.52
CA SER A 292 -6.50 -30.51 -19.00
C SER A 292 -5.94 -29.10 -19.21
N SER A 293 -6.79 -28.06 -19.30
CA SER A 293 -6.33 -26.66 -19.40
C SER A 293 -5.95 -26.03 -18.05
N THR A 294 -6.30 -26.66 -16.94
CA THR A 294 -6.10 -26.11 -15.59
C THR A 294 -4.65 -26.25 -15.16
N LYS A 295 -4.01 -25.12 -14.84
CA LYS A 295 -2.58 -25.03 -14.47
C LYS A 295 -2.34 -24.62 -13.03
N HIS A 296 -3.24 -23.82 -12.47
CA HIS A 296 -3.12 -23.30 -11.10
C HIS A 296 -4.36 -23.63 -10.27
N LEU A 297 -4.14 -24.29 -9.14
CA LEU A 297 -5.18 -24.66 -8.19
C LEU A 297 -4.83 -24.19 -6.78
N VAL A 298 -5.69 -23.38 -6.19
CA VAL A 298 -5.55 -22.91 -4.82
C VAL A 298 -6.84 -23.17 -4.06
N PHE A 299 -6.73 -23.90 -2.96
CA PHE A 299 -7.84 -24.17 -2.05
C PHE A 299 -7.47 -23.69 -0.65
N LYS A 300 -8.12 -22.61 -0.19
CA LYS A 300 -7.92 -22.00 1.13
C LYS A 300 -9.13 -22.25 2.02
N SER A 301 -8.92 -22.80 3.22
CA SER A 301 -9.99 -22.95 4.22
C SER A 301 -9.55 -22.41 5.57
N TYR A 302 -10.42 -21.68 6.26
CA TYR A 302 -10.17 -21.29 7.64
C TYR A 302 -10.36 -22.47 8.61
N ILE A 303 -11.28 -23.39 8.32
CA ILE A 303 -11.55 -24.59 9.14
C ILE A 303 -10.90 -25.82 8.50
N TYR A 304 -10.22 -26.60 9.35
CA TYR A 304 -9.77 -27.94 9.01
C TYR A 304 -10.95 -28.87 8.75
N THR A 305 -11.03 -29.48 7.56
CA THR A 305 -12.12 -30.40 7.17
C THR A 305 -11.53 -31.65 6.49
N PRO A 306 -11.27 -32.73 7.25
CA PRO A 306 -10.60 -33.92 6.72
C PRO A 306 -11.43 -34.65 5.65
N GLU A 307 -12.76 -34.54 5.66
CA GLU A 307 -13.65 -35.19 4.68
C GLU A 307 -13.40 -34.68 3.26
N ILE A 308 -13.11 -33.39 3.12
CA ILE A 308 -12.90 -32.70 1.84
C ILE A 308 -11.58 -33.10 1.18
N SER A 309 -10.59 -33.47 1.99
CA SER A 309 -9.28 -33.86 1.49
C SER A 309 -9.38 -35.02 0.49
N SER A 310 -10.17 -36.05 0.81
CA SER A 310 -10.28 -37.26 -0.01
C SER A 310 -10.94 -37.00 -1.36
N GLU A 311 -11.93 -36.11 -1.40
CA GLU A 311 -12.68 -35.77 -2.61
C GLU A 311 -11.87 -34.88 -3.55
N VAL A 312 -11.20 -33.85 -3.02
CA VAL A 312 -10.29 -33.03 -3.83
C VAL A 312 -9.15 -33.88 -4.39
N MET A 313 -8.61 -34.81 -3.59
CA MET A 313 -7.61 -35.76 -4.07
C MET A 313 -8.14 -36.67 -5.19
N SER A 314 -9.39 -37.12 -5.12
CA SER A 314 -10.04 -37.90 -6.20
C SER A 314 -10.21 -37.07 -7.48
N ILE A 315 -10.58 -35.79 -7.35
CA ILE A 315 -10.68 -34.86 -8.49
C ILE A 315 -9.31 -34.68 -9.16
N LEU A 316 -8.25 -34.46 -8.37
CA LEU A 316 -6.89 -34.33 -8.89
C LEU A 316 -6.41 -35.62 -9.57
N GLU A 317 -6.73 -36.79 -9.03
CA GLU A 317 -6.42 -38.09 -9.65
C GLU A 317 -7.11 -38.26 -11.00
N ASN A 318 -8.40 -37.91 -11.09
CA ASN A 318 -9.14 -37.97 -12.35
C ASN A 318 -8.61 -36.97 -13.39
N ALA A 319 -8.30 -35.74 -12.97
CA ALA A 319 -7.71 -34.74 -13.85
C ALA A 319 -6.30 -35.15 -14.34
N SER A 320 -5.51 -35.78 -13.47
CA SER A 320 -4.21 -36.36 -13.82
C SER A 320 -4.35 -37.45 -14.90
N LYS A 321 -5.35 -38.35 -14.78
CA LYS A 321 -5.66 -39.36 -15.82
C LYS A 321 -6.05 -38.74 -17.17
N GLN A 322 -6.52 -37.49 -17.18
CA GLN A 322 -6.87 -36.73 -18.38
C GLN A 322 -5.69 -35.93 -18.96
N GLY A 323 -4.47 -36.08 -18.42
CA GLY A 323 -3.28 -35.40 -18.91
C GLY A 323 -3.13 -33.95 -18.45
N MET A 324 -3.74 -33.57 -17.32
CA MET A 324 -3.51 -32.26 -16.70
C MET A 324 -2.05 -32.12 -16.29
N GLU A 325 -1.40 -31.00 -16.65
CA GLU A 325 -0.05 -30.62 -16.22
C GLU A 325 -0.14 -29.43 -15.28
N LEU A 326 0.11 -29.66 -13.99
CA LEU A 326 -0.07 -28.66 -12.96
C LEU A 326 1.21 -27.83 -12.76
N GLU A 327 1.08 -26.51 -12.80
CA GLU A 327 2.17 -25.56 -12.53
C GLU A 327 2.17 -25.15 -11.04
N LEU A 328 0.99 -24.91 -10.46
CA LEU A 328 0.82 -24.47 -9.06
C LEU A 328 -0.28 -25.26 -8.34
N LEU A 329 0.04 -25.75 -7.14
CA LEU A 329 -0.92 -26.33 -6.20
C LEU A 329 -0.77 -25.70 -4.82
N SER A 330 -1.86 -25.19 -4.25
CA SER A 330 -1.92 -24.74 -2.86
C SER A 330 -3.08 -25.41 -2.15
N LEU A 331 -2.76 -26.19 -1.11
CA LEU A 331 -3.73 -26.90 -0.27
C LEU A 331 -3.62 -26.41 1.17
N ASN A 332 -4.72 -25.88 1.69
CA ASN A 332 -4.82 -25.44 3.08
C ASN A 332 -5.72 -26.38 3.90
N PHE A 333 -5.50 -27.67 3.73
CA PHE A 333 -6.13 -28.74 4.50
C PHE A 333 -5.22 -29.98 4.44
N GLY A 334 -5.30 -30.80 5.47
CA GLY A 334 -4.37 -31.92 5.66
C GLY A 334 -4.40 -32.93 4.51
N LEU A 335 -3.21 -33.41 4.13
CA LEU A 335 -3.04 -34.56 3.26
C LEU A 335 -3.11 -35.85 4.08
N ASN A 336 -4.01 -36.75 3.72
CA ASN A 336 -4.10 -38.08 4.32
C ASN A 336 -3.28 -39.15 3.56
N ARG A 337 -2.87 -38.85 2.33
CA ARG A 337 -2.07 -39.73 1.45
C ARG A 337 -1.25 -38.89 0.43
N PRO A 338 -0.22 -39.46 -0.22
CA PRO A 338 0.59 -38.75 -1.21
C PRO A 338 -0.24 -38.21 -2.39
N LEU A 339 0.27 -37.18 -3.05
CA LEU A 339 -0.39 -36.59 -4.22
C LEU A 339 -0.35 -37.54 -5.42
N SER A 340 -1.44 -37.56 -6.20
CA SER A 340 -1.51 -38.27 -7.49
C SER A 340 -0.84 -37.48 -8.62
N ILE A 341 -0.81 -36.15 -8.50
CA ILE A 341 -0.16 -35.22 -9.42
C ILE A 341 0.60 -34.16 -8.61
N TYR A 342 1.83 -33.85 -9.04
CA TYR A 342 2.68 -32.87 -8.38
C TYR A 342 2.87 -31.64 -9.29
N PRO A 343 2.80 -30.43 -8.73
CA PRO A 343 3.02 -29.22 -9.51
C PRO A 343 4.51 -29.05 -9.86
N MET A 344 4.78 -28.50 -11.05
CA MET A 344 6.17 -28.31 -11.52
C MET A 344 6.82 -27.01 -11.03
N GLU A 345 6.06 -25.99 -10.64
CA GLU A 345 6.63 -24.70 -10.23
C GLU A 345 6.45 -24.38 -8.75
N SER A 346 5.23 -24.52 -8.22
CA SER A 346 4.91 -24.10 -6.85
C SER A 346 4.00 -25.09 -6.13
N LEU A 347 4.41 -25.49 -4.93
CA LEU A 347 3.62 -26.31 -4.01
C LEU A 347 3.49 -25.61 -2.65
N THR A 348 2.26 -25.43 -2.21
CA THR A 348 1.93 -24.96 -0.86
C THR A 348 1.06 -26.02 -0.17
N ILE A 349 1.47 -26.45 1.01
CA ILE A 349 0.70 -27.35 1.86
C ILE A 349 0.72 -26.75 3.25
N THR A 350 -0.46 -26.45 3.81
CA THR A 350 -0.60 -25.86 5.15
C THR A 350 -1.71 -26.56 5.95
N LYS A 351 -1.68 -26.42 7.28
CA LYS A 351 -2.68 -26.99 8.22
C LYS A 351 -2.82 -28.51 8.12
N MET A 352 -1.71 -29.24 8.08
CA MET A 352 -1.73 -30.70 8.17
C MET A 352 -1.85 -31.22 9.61
N ASP A 353 -2.60 -32.31 9.78
CA ASP A 353 -2.66 -33.06 11.04
C ASP A 353 -1.40 -33.90 11.29
N LYS A 354 -0.78 -34.42 10.22
CA LYS A 354 0.32 -35.40 10.30
C LYS A 354 1.46 -35.01 9.34
N PRO A 355 2.40 -34.14 9.75
CA PRO A 355 3.46 -33.63 8.87
C PRO A 355 4.45 -34.70 8.40
N ASN A 356 4.50 -35.88 9.04
CA ASN A 356 5.41 -36.98 8.68
C ASN A 356 5.29 -37.44 7.21
N ILE A 357 4.12 -37.22 6.59
CA ILE A 357 3.93 -37.56 5.17
C ILE A 357 4.82 -36.73 4.23
N LEU A 358 5.21 -35.51 4.63
CA LEU A 358 6.05 -34.62 3.82
C LEU A 358 7.38 -35.25 3.43
N ALA A 359 7.97 -36.04 4.33
CA ALA A 359 9.23 -36.73 4.07
C ALA A 359 9.13 -37.78 2.95
N ASN A 360 7.90 -38.25 2.66
CA ASN A 360 7.63 -39.31 1.69
C ASN A 360 6.99 -38.80 0.39
N LEU A 361 6.85 -37.48 0.23
CA LEU A 361 6.31 -36.90 -1.00
C LEU A 361 7.34 -36.97 -2.13
N SER A 362 6.85 -37.21 -3.34
CA SER A 362 7.68 -37.25 -4.55
C SER A 362 7.82 -35.86 -5.16
N TYR A 363 8.59 -34.99 -4.50
CA TYR A 363 8.82 -33.63 -4.99
C TYR A 363 9.51 -33.64 -6.37
N PRO A 364 8.95 -32.97 -7.39
CA PRO A 364 9.56 -32.95 -8.71
C PRO A 364 10.85 -32.12 -8.69
N PRO A 365 11.92 -32.54 -9.40
CA PRO A 365 13.17 -31.77 -9.48
C PRO A 365 13.03 -30.36 -10.04
N ALA A 366 11.97 -30.11 -10.83
CA ALA A 366 11.67 -28.81 -11.41
C ALA A 366 11.06 -27.80 -10.42
N LEU A 367 10.60 -28.27 -9.24
CA LEU A 367 9.90 -27.44 -8.26
C LEU A 367 10.78 -26.27 -7.81
N LYS A 368 10.28 -25.04 -7.96
CA LYS A 368 11.00 -23.81 -7.59
C LYS A 368 10.55 -23.26 -6.25
N ARG A 369 9.27 -23.39 -5.92
CA ARG A 369 8.66 -22.77 -4.75
C ARG A 369 7.98 -23.83 -3.88
N LEU A 370 8.42 -23.90 -2.62
CA LEU A 370 7.83 -24.80 -1.64
C LEU A 370 7.47 -24.04 -0.36
N ASP A 371 6.19 -24.09 0.01
CA ASP A 371 5.68 -23.48 1.23
C ASP A 371 5.03 -24.53 2.12
N LEU A 372 5.65 -24.76 3.28
CA LEU A 372 5.25 -25.72 4.29
C LEU A 372 4.88 -25.02 5.61
N SER A 373 4.38 -23.78 5.53
CA SER A 373 3.96 -23.04 6.72
C SER A 373 2.79 -23.72 7.46
N ASP A 374 2.65 -23.41 8.75
CA ASP A 374 1.47 -23.76 9.54
C ASP A 374 1.14 -25.27 9.56
N ASN A 375 2.13 -26.13 9.71
CA ASN A 375 1.99 -27.59 9.63
C ASN A 375 2.35 -28.32 10.92
N SER A 376 2.56 -27.59 12.01
CA SER A 376 2.99 -28.15 13.30
C SER A 376 4.25 -29.03 13.18
N ILE A 377 5.17 -28.67 12.29
CA ILE A 377 6.41 -29.44 12.06
C ILE A 377 7.38 -29.19 13.23
N GLU A 378 7.69 -30.25 13.98
CA GLU A 378 8.67 -30.20 15.07
C GLU A 378 10.07 -30.67 14.64
N ASP A 379 10.15 -31.68 13.76
CA ASP A 379 11.41 -32.24 13.27
C ASP A 379 11.55 -32.11 11.74
N LEU A 380 12.58 -31.39 11.33
CA LEU A 380 12.94 -31.18 9.92
C LEU A 380 13.92 -32.24 9.38
N SER A 381 14.47 -33.10 10.25
CA SER A 381 15.47 -34.11 9.86
C SER A 381 15.02 -35.07 8.76
N PRO A 382 13.75 -35.54 8.70
CA PRO A 382 13.30 -36.40 7.60
C PRO A 382 12.82 -35.59 6.37
N ILE A 383 12.46 -34.32 6.54
CA ILE A 383 11.87 -33.49 5.48
C ILE A 383 12.97 -32.87 4.61
N ILE A 384 13.97 -32.24 5.23
CA ILE A 384 15.00 -31.49 4.50
C ILE A 384 15.77 -32.34 3.48
N PRO A 385 16.15 -33.61 3.75
CA PRO A 385 16.79 -34.46 2.76
C PRO A 385 15.93 -34.79 1.53
N ALA A 386 14.60 -34.83 1.67
CA ALA A 386 13.66 -35.13 0.59
C ALA A 386 13.41 -33.95 -0.37
N LEU A 387 13.78 -32.73 0.03
CA LEU A 387 13.49 -31.52 -0.76
C LEU A 387 14.41 -31.39 -1.99
N PRO A 388 13.89 -30.89 -3.13
CA PRO A 388 14.67 -30.70 -4.34
C PRO A 388 15.71 -29.58 -4.18
N LEU A 389 16.91 -29.77 -4.74
CA LEU A 389 18.02 -28.80 -4.64
C LEU A 389 17.79 -27.52 -5.47
N GLY A 390 16.89 -27.58 -6.45
CA GLY A 390 16.57 -26.49 -7.37
C GLY A 390 15.65 -25.40 -6.82
N LEU A 391 15.25 -25.49 -5.55
CA LEU A 391 14.33 -24.53 -4.93
C LEU A 391 14.90 -23.10 -4.92
N GLU A 392 14.05 -22.16 -5.31
CA GLU A 392 14.27 -20.71 -5.27
C GLU A 392 13.59 -20.09 -4.04
N PHE A 393 12.44 -20.63 -3.61
CA PHE A 393 11.71 -20.19 -2.43
C PHE A 393 11.43 -21.37 -1.49
N LEU A 394 11.68 -21.19 -0.20
CA LEU A 394 11.37 -22.15 0.85
C LEU A 394 10.81 -21.45 2.09
N SER A 395 9.69 -21.97 2.59
CA SER A 395 9.03 -21.46 3.79
C SER A 395 8.71 -22.58 4.77
N PHE A 396 9.06 -22.35 6.04
CA PHE A 396 8.66 -23.15 7.20
C PHE A 396 7.96 -22.29 8.26
N GLU A 397 7.36 -21.16 7.87
CA GLU A 397 6.75 -20.22 8.82
C GLU A 397 5.74 -20.90 9.75
N HIS A 398 5.62 -20.40 10.98
CA HIS A 398 4.64 -20.87 11.94
C HIS A 398 4.69 -22.39 12.21
N ASN A 399 5.90 -22.94 12.36
CA ASN A 399 6.12 -24.33 12.77
C ASN A 399 6.93 -24.38 14.09
N PRO A 400 6.56 -25.23 15.07
CA PRO A 400 7.26 -25.37 16.35
C PRO A 400 8.58 -26.18 16.22
N VAL A 401 9.46 -25.80 15.30
CA VAL A 401 10.69 -26.54 14.97
C VAL A 401 11.64 -26.59 16.16
N SER A 402 12.12 -27.79 16.50
CA SER A 402 13.16 -27.98 17.50
C SER A 402 14.57 -27.89 16.89
N TRP A 403 15.19 -26.71 16.92
CA TRP A 403 16.57 -26.51 16.45
C TRP A 403 17.66 -27.09 17.36
N SER A 404 17.25 -27.73 18.46
CA SER A 404 18.16 -28.42 19.37
C SER A 404 18.57 -29.79 18.85
N THR A 405 17.66 -30.47 18.13
CA THR A 405 17.84 -31.84 17.63
C THR A 405 18.44 -31.86 16.23
N TYR A 406 18.01 -30.97 15.34
CA TYR A 406 18.47 -30.92 13.96
C TYR A 406 18.70 -29.48 13.50
N LEU A 407 19.87 -29.24 12.89
CA LEU A 407 20.20 -27.98 12.23
C LEU A 407 20.45 -28.23 10.75
N PRO A 408 19.52 -27.83 9.87
CA PRO A 408 19.69 -28.02 8.44
C PRO A 408 20.83 -27.17 7.90
N ASN A 409 21.60 -27.76 7.00
CA ASN A 409 22.49 -27.02 6.14
C ASN A 409 21.68 -26.50 4.94
N PHE A 410 21.17 -25.26 5.02
CA PHE A 410 20.46 -24.64 3.90
C PHE A 410 21.39 -24.28 2.73
N ALA A 411 22.70 -24.25 2.92
CA ALA A 411 23.65 -23.91 1.85
C ALA A 411 23.62 -24.89 0.68
N LYS A 412 23.05 -26.09 0.84
CA LYS A 412 22.84 -27.05 -0.25
C LYS A 412 21.82 -26.58 -1.31
N PHE A 413 20.95 -25.63 -0.98
CA PHE A 413 19.96 -25.08 -1.91
C PHE A 413 20.55 -23.88 -2.65
N GLU A 414 21.45 -24.12 -3.60
CA GLU A 414 22.28 -23.09 -4.26
C GLU A 414 21.49 -22.04 -5.07
N LYS A 415 20.21 -22.32 -5.38
CA LYS A 415 19.32 -21.40 -6.10
C LYS A 415 18.37 -20.63 -5.18
N LEU A 416 18.39 -20.91 -3.87
CA LEU A 416 17.45 -20.34 -2.92
C LEU A 416 17.68 -18.83 -2.79
N ASN A 417 16.68 -18.05 -3.19
CA ASN A 417 16.68 -16.59 -3.11
C ASN A 417 15.80 -16.08 -1.96
N TYR A 418 14.82 -16.87 -1.52
CA TYR A 418 13.90 -16.52 -0.43
C TYR A 418 13.80 -17.66 0.59
N LEU A 419 14.14 -17.37 1.84
CA LEU A 419 13.96 -18.27 2.97
C LEU A 419 13.10 -17.60 4.05
N ARG A 420 11.97 -18.24 4.40
CA ARG A 420 11.08 -17.80 5.48
C ARG A 420 11.09 -18.76 6.65
N LEU A 421 11.46 -18.23 7.81
CA LEU A 421 11.54 -18.94 9.07
C LEU A 421 10.83 -18.17 10.19
N MET A 422 9.87 -17.30 9.86
CA MET A 422 9.07 -16.57 10.85
C MET A 422 8.41 -17.54 11.83
N ASN A 423 8.48 -17.23 13.13
CA ASN A 423 7.86 -18.02 14.19
C ASN A 423 8.27 -19.51 14.17
N THR A 424 9.58 -19.79 14.11
CA THR A 424 10.13 -21.15 14.12
C THR A 424 10.96 -21.50 15.35
N HIS A 425 10.97 -20.65 16.39
CA HIS A 425 11.67 -20.90 17.65
C HIS A 425 13.22 -20.99 17.56
N ILE A 426 13.86 -20.29 16.62
CA ILE A 426 15.32 -20.35 16.40
C ILE A 426 16.13 -20.06 17.67
N GLY A 427 15.77 -19.01 18.42
CA GLY A 427 16.44 -18.61 19.66
C GLY A 427 17.95 -18.50 19.56
N LYS A 428 18.67 -19.10 20.52
CA LYS A 428 20.15 -19.12 20.59
C LYS A 428 20.84 -19.92 19.48
N HIS A 429 20.08 -20.66 18.66
CA HIS A 429 20.66 -21.55 17.64
C HIS A 429 21.05 -20.81 16.35
N PHE A 430 20.63 -19.56 16.18
CA PHE A 430 20.77 -18.81 14.93
C PHE A 430 22.21 -18.74 14.38
N SER A 431 23.21 -18.59 15.27
CA SER A 431 24.63 -18.53 14.88
C SER A 431 25.16 -19.79 14.20
N ARG A 432 24.45 -20.92 14.31
CA ARG A 432 24.83 -22.22 13.75
C ARG A 432 24.26 -22.46 12.35
N PHE A 433 23.40 -21.57 11.86
CA PHE A 433 22.76 -21.73 10.56
C PHE A 433 23.76 -21.49 9.42
N GLN A 434 23.63 -22.28 8.36
CA GLN A 434 24.39 -22.11 7.13
C GLN A 434 23.43 -21.80 5.99
N PHE A 435 23.68 -20.71 5.28
CA PHE A 435 22.83 -20.21 4.20
C PHE A 435 23.57 -20.25 2.86
N PRO A 436 22.86 -20.38 1.73
CA PRO A 436 23.45 -20.26 0.40
C PRO A 436 23.71 -18.77 0.07
N ASP A 437 24.79 -18.48 -0.66
CA ASP A 437 25.16 -17.10 -1.03
C ASP A 437 24.16 -16.46 -2.02
N SER A 438 23.29 -17.25 -2.65
CA SER A 438 22.18 -16.81 -3.52
C SER A 438 21.04 -16.13 -2.76
N LEU A 439 20.97 -16.27 -1.44
CA LEU A 439 19.83 -15.83 -0.65
C LEU A 439 19.75 -14.29 -0.59
N GLU A 440 18.64 -13.73 -1.08
CA GLU A 440 18.39 -12.30 -1.15
C GLU A 440 17.43 -11.81 -0.06
N ILE A 441 16.46 -12.64 0.33
CA ILE A 441 15.45 -12.33 1.34
C ILE A 441 15.45 -13.40 2.44
N LEU A 442 15.67 -12.95 3.68
CA LEU A 442 15.63 -13.78 4.87
C LEU A 442 14.64 -13.21 5.89
N SER A 443 13.61 -13.99 6.22
CA SER A 443 12.59 -13.66 7.22
C SER A 443 12.78 -14.50 8.47
N LEU A 444 12.94 -13.81 9.61
CA LEU A 444 13.28 -14.34 10.93
C LEU A 444 12.44 -13.68 12.03
N GLU A 445 11.32 -13.09 11.68
CA GLU A 445 10.42 -12.44 12.64
C GLU A 445 9.93 -13.46 13.69
N VAL A 446 9.72 -13.01 14.94
CA VAL A 446 9.12 -13.83 16.01
C VAL A 446 9.94 -15.10 16.33
N ASN A 447 11.27 -14.99 16.49
CA ASN A 447 12.14 -16.17 16.69
C ASN A 447 12.92 -16.22 18.00
N GLN A 448 12.71 -15.27 18.91
CA GLN A 448 13.42 -15.18 20.18
C GLN A 448 14.96 -15.08 20.05
N ILE A 449 15.48 -14.62 18.90
CA ILE A 449 16.92 -14.48 18.63
C ILE A 449 17.52 -13.43 19.55
N GLU A 450 18.63 -13.76 20.23
CA GLU A 450 19.27 -12.88 21.23
C GLU A 450 20.48 -12.10 20.69
N SER A 451 21.17 -12.62 19.67
CA SER A 451 22.35 -11.99 19.06
C SER A 451 22.52 -12.42 17.60
N ILE A 452 23.18 -11.55 16.82
CA ILE A 452 23.54 -11.77 15.42
C ILE A 452 25.06 -11.72 15.16
N ASP A 453 25.88 -11.57 16.20
CA ASP A 453 27.31 -11.24 16.05
C ASP A 453 28.13 -12.36 15.40
N GLN A 454 27.74 -13.61 15.65
CA GLN A 454 28.42 -14.80 15.12
C GLN A 454 27.78 -15.39 13.87
N VAL A 455 26.79 -14.71 13.30
CA VAL A 455 26.06 -15.20 12.13
C VAL A 455 26.84 -14.88 10.86
N LYS A 456 26.96 -15.87 9.97
CA LYS A 456 27.47 -15.67 8.61
C LYS A 456 26.29 -15.43 7.68
N PHE A 457 26.04 -14.17 7.36
CA PHE A 457 24.97 -13.80 6.42
C PHE A 457 25.35 -14.11 4.96
N PRO A 458 24.37 -14.44 4.09
CA PRO A 458 24.57 -14.63 2.65
C PRO A 458 25.18 -13.40 1.98
N LYS A 459 26.02 -13.59 0.95
CA LYS A 459 26.62 -12.46 0.21
C LYS A 459 25.62 -11.63 -0.59
N SER A 460 24.54 -12.22 -1.06
CA SER A 460 23.51 -11.53 -1.87
C SER A 460 22.36 -10.97 -1.04
N LEU A 461 22.41 -11.03 0.30
CA LEU A 461 21.28 -10.64 1.15
C LEU A 461 20.95 -9.16 0.96
N VAL A 462 19.70 -8.87 0.59
CA VAL A 462 19.17 -7.52 0.33
C VAL A 462 18.17 -7.11 1.41
N ASN A 463 17.31 -8.04 1.84
CA ASN A 463 16.25 -7.78 2.81
C ASN A 463 16.33 -8.74 3.99
N LEU A 464 16.45 -8.18 5.19
CA LEU A 464 16.48 -8.94 6.45
C LEU A 464 15.31 -8.53 7.34
N GLY A 465 14.35 -9.44 7.46
CA GLY A 465 13.30 -9.39 8.47
C GLY A 465 13.76 -10.06 9.75
N ILE A 466 13.93 -9.32 10.84
CA ILE A 466 14.36 -9.88 12.14
C ILE A 466 13.63 -9.21 13.32
N GLY A 467 12.40 -8.76 13.06
CA GLY A 467 11.54 -8.14 14.06
C GLY A 467 11.04 -9.12 15.14
N SER A 468 10.48 -8.60 16.23
CA SER A 468 9.88 -9.38 17.31
C SER A 468 10.83 -10.45 17.87
N ASN A 469 12.07 -10.05 18.15
CA ASN A 469 13.15 -10.89 18.68
C ASN A 469 13.67 -10.32 20.02
N LYS A 470 14.78 -10.85 20.54
CA LYS A 470 15.34 -10.48 21.86
C LYS A 470 16.69 -9.75 21.74
N ILE A 471 17.03 -9.23 20.56
CA ILE A 471 18.34 -8.60 20.30
C ILE A 471 18.48 -7.34 21.16
N LYS A 472 19.61 -7.21 21.87
CA LYS A 472 19.87 -6.07 22.78
C LYS A 472 20.87 -5.05 22.22
N VAL A 473 21.85 -5.54 21.46
CA VAL A 473 22.93 -4.72 20.92
C VAL A 473 23.19 -5.18 19.50
N VAL A 474 23.39 -4.21 18.61
CA VAL A 474 23.89 -4.43 17.25
C VAL A 474 25.15 -3.60 17.10
N TYR A 475 26.30 -4.23 16.89
CA TYR A 475 27.56 -3.51 16.76
C TYR A 475 28.36 -4.01 15.57
N LYS A 476 28.45 -3.18 14.52
CA LYS A 476 29.20 -3.46 13.29
C LYS A 476 28.98 -4.90 12.78
N PRO A 477 27.73 -5.28 12.50
CA PRO A 477 27.37 -6.67 12.21
C PRO A 477 28.05 -7.21 10.95
N LYS A 478 28.05 -8.54 10.80
CA LYS A 478 28.58 -9.25 9.62
C LYS A 478 27.65 -9.21 8.40
N PHE A 479 26.96 -8.10 8.18
CA PHE A 479 26.10 -7.93 7.02
C PHE A 479 26.90 -7.74 5.73
N PRO A 480 26.41 -8.26 4.59
CA PRO A 480 27.02 -8.01 3.29
C PRO A 480 26.76 -6.57 2.83
N PRO A 481 27.57 -6.05 1.89
CA PRO A 481 27.36 -4.70 1.33
C PRO A 481 26.06 -4.57 0.51
N THR A 482 25.44 -5.68 0.11
CA THR A 482 24.18 -5.72 -0.65
C THR A 482 22.94 -5.41 0.19
N ILE A 483 23.05 -5.40 1.53
CA ILE A 483 21.91 -5.20 2.42
C ILE A 483 21.31 -3.81 2.22
N LYS A 484 20.00 -3.74 1.96
CA LYS A 484 19.27 -2.48 1.72
C LYS A 484 18.17 -2.24 2.74
N THR A 485 17.52 -3.29 3.23
CA THR A 485 16.40 -3.15 4.15
C THR A 485 16.57 -4.06 5.36
N ILE A 486 16.41 -3.48 6.55
CA ILE A 486 16.48 -4.22 7.81
C ILE A 486 15.30 -3.81 8.70
N HIS A 487 14.55 -4.81 9.16
CA HIS A 487 13.45 -4.64 10.09
C HIS A 487 13.88 -5.17 11.47
N PHE A 488 14.29 -4.28 12.36
CA PHE A 488 14.61 -4.56 13.76
C PHE A 488 13.44 -4.26 14.73
N THR A 489 12.24 -4.07 14.19
CA THR A 489 11.00 -3.80 14.92
C THR A 489 10.82 -4.72 16.13
N GLU A 490 10.35 -4.22 17.26
CA GLU A 490 10.01 -5.04 18.45
C GLU A 490 11.17 -5.93 18.93
N ASN A 491 12.35 -5.35 19.11
CA ASN A 491 13.46 -6.02 19.78
C ASN A 491 13.75 -5.37 21.14
N ASN A 492 14.85 -5.75 21.79
CA ASN A 492 15.32 -5.14 23.03
C ASN A 492 16.51 -4.20 22.81
N ILE A 493 16.66 -3.63 21.61
CA ILE A 493 17.87 -2.90 21.21
C ILE A 493 17.98 -1.62 22.02
N SER A 494 19.12 -1.42 22.70
CA SER A 494 19.46 -0.19 23.40
C SER A 494 20.70 0.51 22.82
N ARG A 495 21.48 -0.20 22.00
CA ARG A 495 22.66 0.31 21.28
C ARG A 495 22.74 -0.28 19.89
N VAL A 496 22.98 0.58 18.90
CA VAL A 496 23.09 0.19 17.49
C VAL A 496 24.24 0.95 16.81
N ASP A 497 25.14 0.22 16.15
CA ASP A 497 26.15 0.77 15.24
C ASP A 497 26.09 0.02 13.92
N LEU A 498 25.49 0.66 12.92
CA LEU A 498 25.33 0.22 11.53
C LEU A 498 26.11 1.12 10.57
N SER A 499 27.06 1.92 11.07
CA SER A 499 27.88 2.80 10.23
C SER A 499 28.76 2.00 9.26
N THR A 500 29.32 0.88 9.75
CA THR A 500 30.12 -0.06 8.96
C THR A 500 29.75 -1.50 9.30
N ASN A 501 30.14 -2.43 8.44
CA ASN A 501 30.20 -3.84 8.80
C ASN A 501 31.41 -4.13 9.71
N HIS A 502 31.55 -5.39 10.12
CA HIS A 502 32.63 -5.87 10.98
C HIS A 502 34.06 -5.65 10.45
N ILE A 503 34.25 -5.47 9.15
CA ILE A 503 35.56 -5.18 8.52
C ILE A 503 35.77 -3.70 8.19
N GLY A 504 34.86 -2.82 8.65
CA GLY A 504 34.99 -1.38 8.47
C GLY A 504 34.47 -0.83 7.14
N GLN A 505 33.78 -1.63 6.31
CA GLN A 505 33.15 -1.13 5.09
C GLN A 505 31.79 -0.48 5.39
N PRO A 506 31.47 0.69 4.83
CA PRO A 506 30.19 1.36 5.03
C PRO A 506 29.00 0.53 4.54
N LEU A 507 27.96 0.40 5.38
CA LEU A 507 26.72 -0.28 4.98
C LEU A 507 25.84 0.64 4.13
N GLN A 508 25.24 0.10 3.07
CA GLN A 508 24.42 0.84 2.09
C GLN A 508 22.91 0.66 2.34
N ILE A 509 22.50 0.71 3.61
CA ILE A 509 21.12 0.50 4.04
C ILE A 509 20.27 1.71 3.63
N LYS A 510 19.12 1.45 2.99
CA LYS A 510 18.12 2.46 2.60
C LYS A 510 16.94 2.53 3.56
N THR A 511 16.54 1.40 4.15
CA THR A 511 15.35 1.32 5.01
C THR A 511 15.72 0.65 6.33
N LEU A 512 15.54 1.37 7.42
CA LEU A 512 15.85 0.91 8.77
C LEU A 512 14.66 1.18 9.71
N TYR A 513 14.01 0.10 10.14
CA TYR A 513 12.98 0.14 11.18
C TYR A 513 13.57 -0.30 12.52
N LEU A 514 13.58 0.61 13.50
CA LEU A 514 14.01 0.40 14.88
C LEU A 514 12.84 0.59 15.87
N ASN A 515 11.61 0.68 15.39
CA ASN A 515 10.43 0.88 16.22
C ASN A 515 10.25 -0.20 17.28
N TYR A 516 9.60 0.16 18.39
CA TYR A 516 9.34 -0.69 19.55
C TYR A 516 10.62 -1.32 20.16
N ASN A 517 11.71 -0.55 20.25
CA ASN A 517 12.95 -0.97 20.90
C ASN A 517 13.19 -0.25 22.24
N LYS A 518 14.32 -0.55 22.91
CA LYS A 518 14.72 0.05 24.19
C LYS A 518 15.74 1.18 24.02
N ILE A 519 15.70 1.86 22.87
CA ILE A 519 16.53 3.03 22.61
C ILE A 519 15.97 4.22 23.41
N SER A 520 16.76 4.77 24.31
CA SER A 520 16.35 5.89 25.18
C SER A 520 17.01 7.22 24.83
N ASN A 521 18.06 7.19 24.00
CA ASN A 521 18.77 8.36 23.46
C ASN A 521 19.59 7.95 22.23
N LEU A 522 20.04 8.92 21.44
CA LEU A 522 20.77 8.67 20.20
C LEU A 522 22.31 8.64 20.34
N LYS A 523 22.88 8.83 21.54
CA LYS A 523 24.34 8.82 21.74
C LYS A 523 24.98 7.48 21.35
N ASN A 524 24.22 6.39 21.50
CA ASN A 524 24.63 5.02 21.18
C ASN A 524 24.04 4.51 19.87
N VAL A 525 23.60 5.43 19.00
CA VAL A 525 22.98 5.13 17.71
C VAL A 525 23.88 5.69 16.61
N LYS A 526 24.49 4.80 15.84
CA LYS A 526 25.25 5.17 14.64
C LYS A 526 24.58 4.52 13.43
N ILE A 527 24.07 5.38 12.55
CA ILE A 527 23.32 5.00 11.35
C ILE A 527 24.16 5.22 10.09
N PRO A 528 23.91 4.46 9.01
CA PRO A 528 24.56 4.69 7.72
C PRO A 528 24.04 5.97 7.06
N SER A 529 24.87 6.57 6.18
CA SER A 529 24.60 7.88 5.58
C SER A 529 23.59 7.86 4.42
N ASN A 530 23.21 6.68 3.91
CA ASN A 530 22.40 6.52 2.70
C ASN A 530 20.95 6.08 2.99
N LEU A 531 20.50 6.29 4.24
CA LEU A 531 19.13 5.99 4.65
C LEU A 531 18.13 6.89 3.92
N VAL A 532 17.03 6.29 3.47
CA VAL A 532 15.85 6.95 2.90
C VAL A 532 14.71 6.93 3.93
N ILE A 533 14.52 5.80 4.61
CA ILE A 533 13.50 5.63 5.66
C ILE A 533 14.20 5.27 6.97
N LEU A 534 13.92 6.05 8.02
CA LEU A 534 14.40 5.82 9.37
C LEU A 534 13.25 5.97 10.37
N ASN A 535 12.92 4.88 11.07
CA ASN A 535 11.79 4.85 11.98
C ASN A 535 12.23 4.40 13.39
N PHE A 536 11.92 5.22 14.40
CA PHE A 536 12.14 4.98 15.83
C PHE A 536 10.85 4.88 16.65
N ASP A 537 9.68 4.74 16.01
CA ASP A 537 8.38 4.82 16.65
C ASP A 537 8.31 3.91 17.89
N ASN A 538 7.65 4.38 18.95
CA ASN A 538 7.49 3.66 20.20
C ASN A 538 8.82 3.24 20.86
N CYS A 539 9.90 4.03 20.69
CA CYS A 539 11.12 3.97 21.50
C CYS A 539 11.05 4.99 22.65
N HIS A 540 11.62 4.71 23.83
CA HIS A 540 11.48 5.60 24.99
C HIS A 540 12.49 6.77 25.03
N ILE A 541 12.51 7.60 23.99
CA ILE A 541 13.43 8.73 23.81
C ILE A 541 12.85 10.00 24.47
N GLN A 542 13.12 10.22 25.76
CA GLN A 542 12.57 11.40 26.46
C GLN A 542 13.13 12.75 25.98
N THR A 543 14.36 12.76 25.49
CA THR A 543 15.01 13.95 24.91
C THR A 543 15.74 13.52 23.64
N LEU A 544 15.36 14.12 22.52
CA LEU A 544 16.05 13.93 21.25
C LEU A 544 17.10 15.04 21.12
N SER A 545 18.39 14.69 21.22
CA SER A 545 19.46 15.67 21.18
C SER A 545 20.68 15.27 20.37
N ASP A 546 21.41 16.29 19.93
CA ASP A 546 22.79 16.20 19.41
C ASP A 546 22.92 15.24 18.22
N ILE A 547 22.06 15.42 17.23
CA ILE A 547 22.06 14.62 16.00
C ILE A 547 21.90 15.49 14.76
N GLU A 548 22.69 15.17 13.74
CA GLU A 548 22.51 15.66 12.38
C GLU A 548 21.94 14.53 11.50
N PHE A 549 20.80 14.78 10.87
CA PHE A 549 20.19 13.82 9.96
C PHE A 549 20.72 14.00 8.53
N GLY A 550 21.16 12.89 7.92
CA GLY A 550 21.78 12.87 6.60
C GLY A 550 20.84 13.29 5.46
N LYS A 551 21.40 13.86 4.38
CA LYS A 551 20.63 14.47 3.29
C LYS A 551 19.71 13.53 2.52
N THR A 552 19.95 12.21 2.56
CA THR A 552 19.19 11.22 1.79
C THR A 552 17.89 10.79 2.44
N ILE A 553 17.68 11.12 3.72
CA ILE A 553 16.47 10.71 4.45
C ILE A 553 15.28 11.43 3.84
N GLU A 554 14.27 10.67 3.42
CA GLU A 554 13.01 11.16 2.87
C GLU A 554 11.87 10.97 3.87
N GLU A 555 11.99 9.98 4.77
CA GLU A 555 11.04 9.71 5.85
C GLU A 555 11.73 9.51 7.20
N LEU A 556 11.31 10.29 8.19
CA LEU A 556 11.80 10.23 9.57
C LEU A 556 10.62 10.20 10.56
N SER A 557 10.59 9.17 11.41
CA SER A 557 9.50 8.99 12.38
C SER A 557 10.00 8.70 13.80
N PHE A 558 9.44 9.43 14.77
CA PHE A 558 9.60 9.25 16.22
C PHE A 558 8.23 9.30 16.92
N SER A 559 7.22 8.68 16.33
CA SER A 559 5.88 8.61 16.91
C SER A 559 5.90 7.86 18.24
N GLY A 560 5.12 8.28 19.24
CA GLY A 560 4.97 7.50 20.48
C GLY A 560 6.23 7.37 21.33
N CYS A 561 7.19 8.30 21.21
CA CYS A 561 8.54 8.13 21.79
C CYS A 561 8.75 8.76 23.18
N ASP A 562 7.71 9.29 23.82
CA ASP A 562 7.78 10.05 25.08
C ASP A 562 8.65 11.33 25.02
N ILE A 563 8.93 11.88 23.83
CA ILE A 563 9.81 13.03 23.66
C ILE A 563 9.20 14.28 24.32
N LYS A 564 9.95 14.90 25.22
CA LYS A 564 9.57 16.16 25.90
C LYS A 564 10.26 17.37 25.29
N GLU A 565 11.45 17.19 24.74
CA GLU A 565 12.31 18.28 24.30
C GLU A 565 13.21 17.85 23.13
N LEU A 566 13.46 18.79 22.21
CA LEU A 566 14.36 18.68 21.05
C LEU A 566 15.55 19.63 21.26
N LYS A 567 16.80 19.15 21.12
CA LYS A 567 18.01 19.98 21.31
C LYS A 567 19.05 19.73 20.23
N ASN A 568 19.62 20.79 19.65
CA ASN A 568 20.75 20.66 18.71
C ASN A 568 20.50 19.62 17.60
N ILE A 569 19.29 19.62 17.03
CA ILE A 569 18.94 18.75 15.92
C ILE A 569 19.12 19.55 14.64
N THR A 570 19.92 19.01 13.71
CA THR A 570 20.13 19.61 12.40
C THR A 570 19.84 18.62 11.28
N PHE A 571 19.69 19.16 10.07
CA PHE A 571 19.58 18.39 8.84
C PHE A 571 20.69 18.86 7.91
N GLU A 572 21.37 17.92 7.25
CA GLU A 572 22.39 18.28 6.26
C GLU A 572 21.81 19.17 5.14
N ASN A 573 22.67 19.99 4.54
CA ASN A 573 22.31 20.78 3.36
C ASN A 573 21.76 19.88 2.24
N GLU A 574 20.78 20.40 1.50
CA GLU A 574 20.07 19.67 0.44
C GLU A 574 19.30 18.43 0.94
N SER A 575 18.88 18.46 2.22
CA SER A 575 18.01 17.42 2.79
C SER A 575 16.81 17.14 1.87
N ARG A 576 16.51 15.85 1.71
CA ARG A 576 15.38 15.33 0.95
C ARG A 576 14.19 14.95 1.83
N LEU A 577 14.20 15.34 3.10
CA LEU A 577 13.16 14.94 4.05
C LEU A 577 11.80 15.46 3.57
N LYS A 578 10.87 14.53 3.33
CA LYS A 578 9.50 14.84 2.90
C LYS A 578 8.49 14.62 4.02
N TYR A 579 8.67 13.57 4.81
CA TYR A 579 7.78 13.21 5.92
C TYR A 579 8.51 13.24 7.26
N LEU A 580 8.00 14.05 8.19
CA LEU A 580 8.44 14.13 9.57
C LEU A 580 7.26 13.82 10.52
N CYS A 581 7.38 12.75 11.29
CA CYS A 581 6.39 12.37 12.28
C CYS A 581 6.95 12.44 13.70
N LEU A 582 6.31 13.26 14.54
CA LEU A 582 6.59 13.42 15.96
C LEU A 582 5.29 13.26 16.77
N SER A 583 4.29 12.55 16.25
CA SER A 583 3.00 12.37 16.93
C SER A 583 3.12 11.54 18.21
N GLY A 584 2.17 11.64 19.13
CA GLY A 584 2.15 10.79 20.33
C GLY A 584 3.30 11.04 21.30
N ASN A 585 3.79 12.28 21.37
CA ASN A 585 4.89 12.69 22.25
C ASN A 585 4.38 13.66 23.33
N GLN A 586 5.31 14.29 24.04
CA GLN A 586 5.03 15.23 25.13
C GLN A 586 5.51 16.65 24.81
N LEU A 587 5.70 16.98 23.52
CA LEU A 587 6.26 18.23 23.04
C LEU A 587 5.33 19.42 23.32
N ARG A 588 5.93 20.56 23.66
CA ARG A 588 5.25 21.85 23.83
C ARG A 588 5.71 22.90 22.80
N SER A 589 6.88 22.70 22.22
CA SER A 589 7.52 23.52 21.18
C SER A 589 8.26 22.59 20.20
N ILE A 590 8.57 23.11 19.00
CA ILE A 590 9.57 22.51 18.11
C ILE A 590 10.71 23.51 17.94
N ASP A 591 11.78 23.32 18.70
CA ASP A 591 12.96 24.18 18.65
C ASP A 591 13.95 23.70 17.57
N ILE A 592 13.38 23.31 16.43
CA ILE A 592 14.08 22.86 15.23
C ILE A 592 13.48 23.59 14.02
N VAL A 593 14.29 23.79 12.98
CA VAL A 593 13.81 24.29 11.68
C VAL A 593 13.79 23.10 10.72
N PRO A 594 12.61 22.53 10.39
CA PRO A 594 12.52 21.48 9.38
C PRO A 594 13.06 21.98 8.02
N PRO A 595 13.67 21.10 7.20
CA PRO A 595 14.19 21.51 5.90
C PRO A 595 13.05 21.87 4.94
N GLN A 596 13.35 22.71 3.94
CA GLN A 596 12.36 23.20 2.98
C GLN A 596 11.75 22.10 2.10
N SER A 597 12.37 20.93 2.02
CA SER A 597 11.87 19.75 1.31
C SER A 597 10.63 19.12 1.95
N VAL A 598 10.33 19.41 3.22
CA VAL A 598 9.27 18.74 3.97
C VAL A 598 7.89 19.08 3.39
N THR A 599 7.13 18.03 3.07
CA THR A 599 5.76 18.10 2.56
C THR A 599 4.73 17.71 3.61
N ASN A 600 5.09 16.87 4.57
CA ASN A 600 4.16 16.31 5.55
C ASN A 600 4.77 16.38 6.94
N ILE A 601 4.05 17.05 7.86
CA ILE A 601 4.41 17.12 9.28
C ILE A 601 3.25 16.61 10.11
N ASN A 602 3.50 15.61 10.95
CA ASN A 602 2.55 15.15 11.96
C ASN A 602 3.03 15.49 13.38
N LEU A 603 2.33 16.39 14.05
CA LEU A 603 2.54 16.82 15.44
C LEU A 603 1.32 16.48 16.32
N SER A 604 0.44 15.59 15.87
CA SER A 604 -0.76 15.22 16.63
C SER A 604 -0.40 14.56 17.97
N LEU A 605 -1.35 14.48 18.91
CA LEU A 605 -1.17 13.80 20.19
C LEU A 605 0.07 14.31 20.96
N ASN A 606 0.15 15.62 21.15
CA ASN A 606 1.23 16.29 21.87
C ASN A 606 0.65 17.26 22.92
N ARG A 607 1.45 18.24 23.37
CA ARG A 607 1.05 19.23 24.38
C ARG A 607 1.23 20.67 23.88
N PHE A 608 1.15 20.90 22.57
CA PHE A 608 1.25 22.23 21.98
C PHE A 608 0.11 23.12 22.45
N THR A 609 0.45 24.32 22.90
CA THR A 609 -0.52 25.37 23.27
C THR A 609 -0.59 26.50 22.24
N LYS A 610 0.37 26.52 21.30
CA LYS A 610 0.44 27.42 20.15
C LYS A 610 0.95 26.64 18.93
N ILE A 611 0.57 27.10 17.73
CA ILE A 611 1.12 26.60 16.47
C ILE A 611 2.59 27.08 16.37
N PRO A 612 3.56 26.19 16.12
CA PRO A 612 4.97 26.58 16.10
C PRO A 612 5.34 27.50 14.93
N ILE A 613 6.04 28.60 15.23
CA ILE A 613 6.37 29.65 14.25
C ILE A 613 7.35 29.18 13.17
N GLN A 614 8.17 28.17 13.48
CA GLN A 614 9.14 27.56 12.58
C GLN A 614 8.49 26.94 11.33
N LEU A 615 7.19 26.65 11.38
CA LEU A 615 6.42 26.09 10.27
C LEU A 615 5.97 27.14 9.23
N ALA A 616 6.08 28.44 9.55
CA ALA A 616 5.45 29.50 8.75
C ALA A 616 6.04 29.65 7.34
N ASN A 617 7.32 29.31 7.17
CA ASN A 617 8.11 29.55 5.94
C ASN A 617 8.37 28.29 5.11
N LEU A 618 7.73 27.15 5.41
CA LEU A 618 7.97 25.91 4.68
C LEU A 618 7.28 25.95 3.31
N GLN A 619 8.08 26.03 2.23
CA GLN A 619 7.59 26.25 0.86
C GLN A 619 6.88 25.04 0.25
N ASN A 620 7.19 23.84 0.73
CA ASN A 620 6.63 22.59 0.20
C ASN A 620 5.64 21.91 1.14
N LEU A 621 5.32 22.50 2.30
CA LEU A 621 4.43 21.89 3.29
C LEU A 621 3.02 21.76 2.72
N LYS A 622 2.55 20.53 2.52
CA LYS A 622 1.22 20.17 2.00
C LYS A 622 0.30 19.67 3.12
N TYR A 623 0.80 18.89 4.07
CA TYR A 623 0.01 18.32 5.16
C TYR A 623 0.58 18.71 6.51
N LEU A 624 -0.26 19.28 7.37
CA LEU A 624 0.07 19.58 8.76
C LEU A 624 -1.05 19.06 9.66
N SER A 625 -0.72 18.18 10.62
CA SER A 625 -1.64 17.82 11.70
C SER A 625 -1.09 18.28 13.05
N LEU A 626 -1.95 18.98 13.79
CA LEU A 626 -1.81 19.39 15.19
C LEU A 626 -3.02 18.86 15.99
N ALA A 627 -3.69 17.82 15.51
CA ALA A 627 -4.83 17.22 16.21
C ALA A 627 -4.46 16.73 17.61
N GLN A 628 -5.42 16.67 18.53
CA GLN A 628 -5.19 16.16 19.89
C GLN A 628 -4.03 16.87 20.61
N ASN A 629 -4.10 18.20 20.65
CA ASN A 629 -3.17 19.05 21.37
C ASN A 629 -3.92 19.90 22.41
N LYS A 630 -3.30 20.98 22.91
CA LYS A 630 -3.87 21.88 23.94
C LYS A 630 -4.01 23.31 23.42
N LEU A 631 -4.25 23.48 22.12
CA LEU A 631 -4.39 24.79 21.50
C LEU A 631 -5.68 25.44 22.00
N ARG A 632 -5.58 26.63 22.63
CA ARG A 632 -6.75 27.45 23.00
C ARG A 632 -7.13 28.46 21.92
N THR A 633 -6.16 28.84 21.10
CA THR A 633 -6.32 29.76 19.97
C THR A 633 -5.49 29.26 18.79
N ALA A 634 -6.03 29.35 17.58
CA ALA A 634 -5.33 29.06 16.35
C ALA A 634 -5.05 30.36 15.59
N THR A 635 -4.09 31.16 16.06
CA THR A 635 -3.62 32.37 15.36
C THR A 635 -2.29 32.09 14.69
N PHE A 636 -2.26 32.11 13.36
CA PHE A 636 -1.05 31.77 12.60
C PHE A 636 -1.00 32.46 11.24
N SER A 637 0.19 32.84 10.79
CA SER A 637 0.41 33.51 9.51
C SER A 637 1.35 32.68 8.65
N PHE A 638 0.80 31.91 7.72
CA PHE A 638 1.58 31.21 6.71
C PHE A 638 2.20 32.23 5.76
N GLN A 639 3.48 32.05 5.44
CA GLN A 639 4.19 32.86 4.44
C GLN A 639 4.16 32.22 3.05
N THR A 640 3.47 31.08 2.91
CA THR A 640 3.40 30.26 1.69
C THR A 640 1.94 29.85 1.44
N SER A 641 1.66 29.29 0.25
CA SER A 641 0.33 28.80 -0.14
C SER A 641 0.30 27.30 -0.46
N SER A 642 1.34 26.56 -0.04
CA SER A 642 1.53 25.14 -0.36
C SER A 642 0.61 24.20 0.43
N LEU A 643 0.08 24.65 1.56
CA LEU A 643 -0.72 23.82 2.46
C LEU A 643 -2.00 23.34 1.77
N VAL A 644 -2.22 22.03 1.80
CA VAL A 644 -3.35 21.32 1.20
C VAL A 644 -4.32 20.83 2.27
N VAL A 645 -3.80 20.26 3.36
CA VAL A 645 -4.60 19.73 4.47
C VAL A 645 -4.07 20.28 5.78
N PHE A 646 -4.97 20.84 6.59
CA PHE A 646 -4.65 21.31 7.94
C PHE A 646 -5.62 20.73 8.97
N ASP A 647 -5.09 19.90 9.86
CA ASP A 647 -5.86 19.25 10.90
C ASP A 647 -5.57 19.85 12.28
N LEU A 648 -6.59 20.47 12.88
CA LEU A 648 -6.61 21.10 14.20
C LEU A 648 -7.66 20.46 15.12
N SER A 649 -8.17 19.28 14.77
CA SER A 649 -9.23 18.61 15.52
C SER A 649 -8.81 18.24 16.94
N TYR A 650 -9.77 18.03 17.85
CA TYR A 650 -9.53 17.63 19.24
C TYR A 650 -8.55 18.56 19.97
N ASN A 651 -8.82 19.85 19.94
CA ASN A 651 -8.09 20.86 20.71
C ASN A 651 -9.09 21.61 21.62
N ASN A 652 -8.68 22.74 22.20
CA ASN A 652 -9.54 23.63 22.98
C ASN A 652 -9.72 24.98 22.27
N ILE A 653 -9.74 24.98 20.93
CA ILE A 653 -9.68 26.22 20.15
C ILE A 653 -10.99 26.98 20.29
N GLN A 654 -10.93 28.18 20.86
CA GLN A 654 -12.08 29.09 20.97
C GLN A 654 -12.11 30.13 19.86
N LYS A 655 -10.92 30.53 19.37
CA LYS A 655 -10.75 31.54 18.32
C LYS A 655 -9.72 31.08 17.29
N ILE A 656 -10.11 31.20 16.02
CA ILE A 656 -9.25 30.93 14.87
C ILE A 656 -8.99 32.22 14.08
N GLN A 657 -7.74 32.42 13.68
CA GLN A 657 -7.29 33.50 12.82
C GLN A 657 -6.06 33.06 12.03
N LEU A 658 -6.30 32.52 10.85
CA LEU A 658 -5.24 32.18 9.88
C LEU A 658 -5.07 33.31 8.87
N SER A 659 -3.86 33.44 8.33
CA SER A 659 -3.59 34.29 7.18
C SER A 659 -2.53 33.67 6.28
N PHE A 660 -2.59 34.05 5.02
CA PHE A 660 -1.72 33.64 3.93
C PHE A 660 -1.21 34.88 3.20
N PRO A 661 -0.23 34.75 2.27
CA PRO A 661 0.19 35.87 1.42
C PRO A 661 -1.00 36.54 0.69
N ARG A 662 -0.88 37.84 0.42
CA ARG A 662 -1.92 38.61 -0.29
C ARG A 662 -1.94 38.24 -1.77
N ASN A 663 -3.10 38.43 -2.42
CA ASN A 663 -3.30 38.24 -3.87
C ASN A 663 -2.92 36.83 -4.36
N ILE A 664 -3.30 35.79 -3.62
CA ILE A 664 -2.96 34.41 -3.94
C ILE A 664 -4.17 33.48 -3.84
N LYS A 665 -4.23 32.50 -4.75
CA LYS A 665 -5.11 31.33 -4.63
C LYS A 665 -4.37 30.27 -3.83
N THR A 666 -4.89 29.89 -2.68
CA THR A 666 -4.24 28.87 -1.84
C THR A 666 -4.45 27.46 -2.42
N ASN A 667 -3.60 26.51 -2.00
CA ASN A 667 -3.81 25.09 -2.30
C ASN A 667 -4.64 24.35 -1.24
N LEU A 668 -5.22 25.07 -0.27
CA LEU A 668 -5.95 24.47 0.84
C LEU A 668 -7.20 23.76 0.30
N ARG A 669 -7.32 22.46 0.62
CA ARG A 669 -8.40 21.56 0.22
C ARG A 669 -9.23 21.08 1.40
N SER A 670 -8.61 20.86 2.56
CA SER A 670 -9.32 20.40 3.75
C SER A 670 -8.80 21.12 4.99
N ILE A 671 -9.71 21.59 5.83
CA ILE A 671 -9.42 22.08 7.18
C ILE A 671 -10.31 21.39 8.20
N SER A 672 -9.69 20.80 9.23
CA SER A 672 -10.41 20.15 10.31
C SER A 672 -10.32 20.91 11.61
N LEU A 673 -11.47 21.29 12.16
CA LEU A 673 -11.64 21.92 13.48
C LEU A 673 -12.60 21.10 14.36
N GLY A 674 -12.92 19.87 13.97
CA GLY A 674 -13.82 19.00 14.73
C GLY A 674 -13.39 18.85 16.18
N SER A 675 -14.35 18.75 17.11
CA SER A 675 -14.08 18.59 18.56
C SER A 675 -13.20 19.72 19.12
N ASN A 676 -13.72 20.94 19.09
CA ASN A 676 -13.08 22.15 19.66
C ASN A 676 -14.12 23.00 20.42
N GLU A 677 -13.73 24.19 20.86
CA GLU A 677 -14.58 25.12 21.61
C GLU A 677 -14.95 26.36 20.75
N VAL A 678 -14.99 26.22 19.42
CA VAL A 678 -15.23 27.36 18.51
C VAL A 678 -16.68 27.80 18.62
N PHE A 679 -16.91 29.07 18.94
CA PHE A 679 -18.25 29.66 19.00
C PHE A 679 -18.56 30.59 17.82
N GLN A 680 -17.54 31.08 17.12
CA GLN A 680 -17.69 31.92 15.93
C GLN A 680 -16.69 31.51 14.85
N PHE A 681 -17.20 31.26 13.65
CA PHE A 681 -16.41 30.89 12.47
C PHE A 681 -16.83 31.75 11.27
N THR A 682 -15.86 32.18 10.47
CA THR A 682 -16.07 32.88 9.19
C THR A 682 -15.04 32.40 8.17
N MET A 683 -15.31 32.56 6.88
CA MET A 683 -14.32 32.20 5.85
C MET A 683 -13.03 33.03 6.00
N LYS A 684 -13.14 34.29 6.42
CA LYS A 684 -12.00 35.15 6.74
C LYS A 684 -11.16 34.65 7.91
N SER A 685 -11.76 33.94 8.87
CA SER A 685 -11.04 33.38 10.02
C SER A 685 -10.03 32.29 9.63
N ILE A 686 -10.26 31.60 8.50
CA ILE A 686 -9.31 30.64 7.92
C ILE A 686 -8.45 31.24 6.81
N GLY A 687 -8.54 32.55 6.56
CA GLY A 687 -7.71 33.25 5.59
C GLY A 687 -8.32 33.42 4.20
N HIS A 688 -9.59 33.04 3.99
CA HIS A 688 -10.33 33.38 2.78
C HIS A 688 -10.81 34.83 2.89
N ASP A 689 -10.00 35.77 2.41
CA ASP A 689 -10.22 37.21 2.55
C ASP A 689 -10.13 37.88 1.17
N GLN A 690 -11.28 37.99 0.50
CA GLN A 690 -11.39 38.63 -0.81
C GLN A 690 -10.85 40.08 -0.81
N SER A 691 -10.96 40.80 0.32
CA SER A 691 -10.42 42.16 0.46
C SER A 691 -8.88 42.22 0.37
N LYS A 692 -8.21 41.09 0.59
CA LYS A 692 -6.75 40.93 0.46
C LYS A 692 -6.34 40.15 -0.78
N GLY A 693 -7.29 39.78 -1.64
CA GLY A 693 -7.07 38.95 -2.82
C GLY A 693 -6.66 37.51 -2.49
N THR A 694 -6.88 37.03 -1.25
CA THR A 694 -6.54 35.67 -0.83
C THR A 694 -7.78 34.79 -0.86
N THR A 695 -7.80 33.78 -1.74
CA THR A 695 -8.96 32.89 -1.92
C THR A 695 -8.60 31.42 -1.78
N HIS A 696 -9.61 30.57 -1.55
CA HIS A 696 -9.46 29.13 -1.31
C HIS A 696 -10.25 28.35 -2.37
N ASP A 697 -9.90 28.54 -3.64
CA ASP A 697 -10.66 28.02 -4.80
C ASP A 697 -10.64 26.49 -4.93
N LYS A 698 -9.83 25.80 -4.11
CA LYS A 698 -9.71 24.34 -4.07
C LYS A 698 -10.23 23.75 -2.76
N LEU A 699 -10.78 24.57 -1.85
CA LEU A 699 -11.28 24.11 -0.57
C LEU A 699 -12.51 23.24 -0.80
N PHE A 700 -12.39 21.98 -0.42
CA PHE A 700 -13.41 20.95 -0.64
C PHE A 700 -14.12 20.59 0.67
N GLU A 701 -13.39 20.52 1.78
CA GLU A 701 -13.89 20.06 3.07
C GLU A 701 -13.59 21.06 4.19
N ILE A 702 -14.61 21.33 5.00
CA ILE A 702 -14.50 22.04 6.27
C ILE A 702 -15.17 21.16 7.33
N ASP A 703 -14.42 20.79 8.38
CA ASP A 703 -14.98 20.08 9.53
C ASP A 703 -15.14 21.00 10.73
N LEU A 704 -16.38 21.28 11.11
CA LEU A 704 -16.77 22.07 12.28
C LEU A 704 -17.58 21.24 13.29
N SER A 705 -17.58 19.92 13.16
CA SER A 705 -18.33 19.01 14.04
C SER A 705 -17.94 19.20 15.52
N LEU A 706 -18.87 18.97 16.45
CA LEU A 706 -18.59 19.01 17.90
C LEU A 706 -17.91 20.33 18.34
N ASN A 707 -18.48 21.46 17.94
CA ASN A 707 -18.11 22.81 18.37
C ASN A 707 -19.33 23.53 18.98
N HIS A 708 -19.17 24.79 19.38
CA HIS A 708 -20.22 25.64 19.95
C HIS A 708 -20.77 26.68 18.96
N ILE A 709 -20.73 26.37 17.66
CA ILE A 709 -21.18 27.27 16.60
C ILE A 709 -22.71 27.18 16.48
N SER A 710 -23.41 28.32 16.48
CA SER A 710 -24.87 28.31 16.31
C SER A 710 -25.30 27.99 14.88
N GLU A 711 -26.48 27.38 14.70
CA GLU A 711 -27.05 27.10 13.37
C GLU A 711 -27.18 28.38 12.52
N LYS A 712 -27.52 29.51 13.16
CA LYS A 712 -27.57 30.81 12.49
C LYS A 712 -26.22 31.21 11.90
N ASN A 713 -25.11 30.94 12.61
CA ASN A 713 -23.78 31.21 12.10
C ASN A 713 -23.44 30.31 10.91
N ILE A 714 -23.79 29.01 10.97
CA ILE A 714 -23.62 28.10 9.83
C ILE A 714 -24.44 28.54 8.63
N PHE A 715 -25.70 28.94 8.82
CA PHE A 715 -26.54 29.42 7.73
C PHE A 715 -25.95 30.67 7.07
N SER A 716 -25.43 31.62 7.87
CA SER A 716 -24.74 32.79 7.33
C SER A 716 -23.43 32.44 6.60
N LEU A 717 -22.74 31.37 7.01
CA LEU A 717 -21.52 30.88 6.37
C LEU A 717 -21.79 30.40 4.93
N MET A 718 -22.95 29.80 4.66
CA MET A 718 -23.29 29.20 3.35
C MET A 718 -23.14 30.17 2.17
N GLY A 719 -23.37 31.47 2.38
CA GLY A 719 -23.19 32.49 1.34
C GLY A 719 -21.75 32.90 1.07
N GLU A 720 -20.81 32.55 1.96
CA GLU A 720 -19.39 32.92 1.87
C GLU A 720 -18.49 31.74 1.45
N ILE A 721 -19.00 30.50 1.50
CA ILE A 721 -18.25 29.28 1.21
C ILE A 721 -17.84 29.23 -0.28
N PRO A 722 -16.58 28.84 -0.60
CA PRO A 722 -16.13 28.64 -1.98
C PRO A 722 -16.96 27.56 -2.69
N SER A 723 -17.26 27.75 -3.98
CA SER A 723 -18.02 26.81 -4.80
C SER A 723 -17.37 25.43 -4.96
N SER A 724 -16.07 25.31 -4.67
CA SER A 724 -15.34 24.04 -4.63
C SER A 724 -15.70 23.17 -3.43
N THR A 725 -16.36 23.74 -2.41
CA THR A 725 -16.65 23.06 -1.14
C THR A 725 -17.83 22.13 -1.33
N GLN A 726 -17.62 20.83 -1.12
CA GLN A 726 -18.68 19.82 -1.22
C GLN A 726 -18.97 19.16 0.13
N CYS A 727 -18.15 19.45 1.16
CA CYS A 727 -18.32 18.92 2.50
C CYS A 727 -18.23 20.03 3.55
N LEU A 728 -19.32 20.20 4.29
CA LEU A 728 -19.31 20.90 5.57
C LEU A 728 -19.88 19.95 6.63
N TRP A 729 -19.01 19.47 7.50
CA TRP A 729 -19.40 18.66 8.63
C TRP A 729 -19.80 19.57 9.78
N TYR A 730 -21.08 19.52 10.14
CA TYR A 730 -21.63 20.30 11.23
C TYR A 730 -22.71 19.49 11.93
N TYR A 731 -22.57 19.37 13.26
CA TYR A 731 -23.58 18.81 14.15
C TYR A 731 -23.32 19.34 15.56
N THR A 732 -24.40 19.76 16.24
CA THR A 732 -24.41 20.20 17.64
C THR A 732 -25.35 19.29 18.43
N ASP A 733 -24.93 18.82 19.60
CA ASP A 733 -25.58 17.82 20.48
C ASP A 733 -27.05 18.07 20.90
N SER A 734 -27.78 19.02 20.32
CA SER A 734 -28.96 19.59 20.96
C SER A 734 -30.32 19.02 20.57
N ILE A 735 -30.52 18.19 19.54
CA ILE A 735 -31.88 17.74 19.19
C ILE A 735 -31.86 16.34 18.55
N THR A 736 -32.37 15.34 19.28
CA THR A 736 -32.61 13.92 18.93
C THR A 736 -31.42 12.95 19.03
N GLU A 737 -31.34 12.24 20.16
CA GLU A 737 -30.66 10.94 20.24
C GLU A 737 -31.35 9.93 19.32
N PRO A 738 -30.69 9.35 18.31
CA PRO A 738 -31.11 8.08 17.74
C PRO A 738 -30.73 6.98 18.74
N GLN A 739 -31.62 6.03 18.97
CA GLN A 739 -31.47 4.98 19.99
C GLN A 739 -30.23 4.07 19.81
N PHE A 740 -29.42 4.23 18.75
CA PHE A 740 -28.08 3.63 18.60
C PHE A 740 -27.17 4.52 17.71
N GLY A 741 -26.15 5.18 18.31
CA GLY A 741 -24.93 5.68 17.63
C GLY A 741 -24.73 7.21 17.55
N THR A 742 -24.03 7.81 18.52
CA THR A 742 -23.66 9.24 18.63
C THR A 742 -22.40 9.64 17.84
N GLU A 743 -22.03 8.88 16.81
CA GLU A 743 -20.63 8.84 16.35
C GLU A 743 -20.37 9.56 15.03
N PHE A 744 -21.37 10.19 14.39
CA PHE A 744 -21.22 10.73 13.02
C PHE A 744 -21.77 12.16 12.83
N ALA A 745 -21.04 12.97 12.05
CA ALA A 745 -21.52 14.22 11.47
C ALA A 745 -22.05 13.97 10.05
N VAL A 746 -23.16 14.62 9.71
CA VAL A 746 -23.77 14.55 8.37
C VAL A 746 -23.24 15.68 7.51
N ASN A 747 -23.05 15.42 6.22
CA ASN A 747 -22.66 16.47 5.27
C ASN A 747 -23.82 17.47 5.07
N SER A 748 -23.54 18.75 5.23
CA SER A 748 -24.55 19.81 5.03
C SER A 748 -24.92 20.05 3.56
N PHE A 749 -24.12 19.55 2.61
CA PHE A 749 -24.40 19.66 1.17
C PHE A 749 -25.11 18.42 0.64
N SER A 750 -26.23 18.61 -0.07
CA SER A 750 -26.90 17.54 -0.79
C SER A 750 -26.19 17.19 -2.10
N GLY A 751 -26.18 15.91 -2.47
CA GLY A 751 -25.64 15.44 -3.76
C GLY A 751 -24.14 15.13 -3.81
N SER A 752 -23.39 15.39 -2.73
CA SER A 752 -22.02 14.89 -2.59
C SER A 752 -21.99 13.37 -2.38
N PHE A 753 -20.95 12.69 -2.88
CA PHE A 753 -20.77 11.26 -2.56
C PHE A 753 -20.36 11.06 -1.11
N LEU A 754 -19.80 12.05 -0.41
CA LEU A 754 -19.51 11.96 1.03
C LEU A 754 -20.77 12.27 1.83
N VAL A 755 -21.22 11.30 2.64
CA VAL A 755 -22.53 11.34 3.30
C VAL A 755 -22.38 11.63 4.79
N LYS A 756 -21.58 10.83 5.49
CA LYS A 756 -21.28 11.03 6.92
C LYS A 756 -19.80 10.89 7.21
N LYS A 757 -19.37 11.45 8.33
CA LYS A 757 -18.01 11.34 8.86
C LYS A 757 -18.06 10.97 10.33
N ARG A 758 -17.26 9.99 10.75
CA ARG A 758 -17.09 9.64 12.16
C ARG A 758 -16.45 10.82 12.91
N CYS A 759 -17.09 11.20 14.01
CA CYS A 759 -16.65 12.24 14.94
C CYS A 759 -15.83 11.67 16.11
N GLU A 760 -15.58 10.36 16.13
CA GLU A 760 -14.72 9.73 17.11
C GLU A 760 -13.24 9.90 16.78
N VAL A 761 -12.42 9.96 17.83
CA VAL A 761 -10.97 9.87 17.68
C VAL A 761 -10.69 8.51 17.03
N PRO A 762 -10.05 8.46 15.85
CA PRO A 762 -9.69 7.17 15.27
C PRO A 762 -8.83 6.43 16.29
N PRO A 763 -9.15 5.17 16.63
CA PRO A 763 -8.35 4.42 17.60
C PRO A 763 -6.89 4.43 17.17
N MET A 764 -5.99 4.59 18.14
CA MET A 764 -4.54 4.54 17.90
C MET A 764 -4.22 3.25 17.14
N THR A 765 -3.72 3.38 15.91
CA THR A 765 -3.17 2.25 15.15
C THR A 765 -1.66 2.21 15.30
#